data_AF-A0A7S0RMH8-F1
#
_entry.id   AF-A0A7S0RMH8-F1
#
_cell.length_a   1.000
_cell.length_b   1.000
_cell.length_c   1.000
_cell.angle_alpha   90.00
_cell.angle_beta   90.00
_cell.angle_gamma   90.00
#
_symmetry.space_group_name_H-M   'P 1'
#
loop_
_entity.id
_entity.type
_entity.pdbx_description
1 polymer ?
#
loop_
_entity_poly.entity_id
_entity_poly.type
_entity_poly.pdbx_seq_one_letter_code
_entity_poly.pdbx_strand_id
1 'polypeptide(L)'
;MADRDPEGSELGSEPNVGSDVNGDGRSSFLPPFANDENKELDSYNKQCDVQLESVEAALEENSDRINIMEDHLKNVQQELVYTQSRVDSKNKEIESEDHLKLIDERELGRLRKEVTQLEQEEYDLQDKLNAVQKLIYKGNEKMDQFKLLMNWNQEELEQWALASRQKEEDNLALEKYKRADEARVKELNLHIEKLTRKVNRKKNELEVEVTETQAAQIQLDKTAEDFRQLHIERQNLVLQWEDAVEAMKRRDAAIQAASEAFAYKKMQIREKQALLDERAKFLEQERMNNKEVAGRIQMADRGLAHLRSVYAEEMFGDSELQDEVNVVRNTLQKGANELAAQNATNMGLRAEVAERKRKLEAARKRYTQVELQLREEFANLDSMEKKTNELHNINNEEQERLKQGIKEVSDLKELLFKHSQELFALRTAERDHIAEIAGGQSQNKNLTHKISQLDAQVVRQQELLYAAEFNIQQLERKVARAGGERSDEERRLLNMKIEQLTAQLEEKTAEHNMLSASVKTAEDHLADNRRLSATLTRDATQLKHKIAELTLECETTLRSVKARRKEKEDGMVAHDVLKLEVKKLKDLLALRADEVHGLENRKFQMQMSLEERKHETEVHAEILRAQLKTVQEDMHRATLELRDRQLKVARLQNKFDVMVGKRCTGGEAKEEGEERSQAYYVIKAAQDREQLQREGDALDAKIRTSEKEVRALEATLMKLNDKNILFRSNQKPVADQERLKVRAQLREQLDRAYDRMKFKRSEERQLQADLEQIHARLGNLDQEREAIGGQLEGLRKHRASVEGDLNEQQAKLQRAQRKEQKLRTELRREIGAADDEQTLEELDFSLAATRDINRMVLSELRQVAATEPAVAQALEAVGVRLPTDYSNPPSRAGSAASSRSSQRSERSDRSGR
;
A
#
# COMPACT_ATOMS: atom_id res chain seq x y z
N MET A 1 -97.52 -29.47 88.51
CA MET A 1 -97.71 -28.00 88.53
C MET A 1 -98.25 -27.59 87.18
N ALA A 2 -99.31 -26.79 87.06
CA ALA A 2 -100.39 -26.50 88.01
C ALA A 2 -101.50 -25.77 87.23
N ASP A 3 -102.77 -26.04 87.58
CA ASP A 3 -103.95 -25.18 87.43
C ASP A 3 -104.34 -24.71 85.99
N ARG A 4 -105.63 -24.65 85.58
CA ARG A 4 -106.89 -24.77 86.34
C ARG A 4 -108.10 -25.08 85.42
N ASP A 5 -109.03 -25.89 85.94
CA ASP A 5 -110.47 -25.95 85.57
C ASP A 5 -111.25 -24.76 86.22
N PRO A 6 -112.58 -24.53 86.05
CA PRO A 6 -113.68 -25.38 85.52
C PRO A 6 -114.53 -24.65 84.43
N GLU A 7 -115.76 -24.99 83.99
CA GLU A 7 -116.91 -25.83 84.43
C GLU A 7 -117.48 -26.60 83.20
N GLY A 8 -118.30 -27.67 83.25
CA GLY A 8 -119.34 -28.08 84.20
C GLY A 8 -120.72 -27.53 83.77
N SER A 9 -121.83 -28.28 83.65
CA SER A 9 -122.11 -29.71 83.83
C SER A 9 -123.52 -30.06 83.30
N GLU A 10 -123.75 -31.29 82.82
CA GLU A 10 -124.93 -32.19 83.09
C GLU A 10 -126.40 -31.69 82.97
N LEU A 11 -127.46 -32.52 82.95
CA LEU A 11 -127.81 -33.83 82.36
C LEU A 11 -129.32 -34.08 82.70
N GLY A 12 -130.12 -34.66 81.81
CA GLY A 12 -131.47 -35.22 82.11
C GLY A 12 -132.54 -34.84 81.07
N SER A 13 -133.42 -35.70 80.52
CA SER A 13 -133.96 -37.05 80.82
C SER A 13 -135.37 -37.11 81.47
N GLU A 14 -136.40 -36.91 80.64
CA GLU A 14 -137.76 -37.51 80.76
C GLU A 14 -138.61 -37.21 82.03
N PRO A 15 -139.90 -37.64 82.13
CA PRO A 15 -140.78 -38.27 81.12
C PRO A 15 -142.16 -37.58 80.90
N ASN A 16 -142.80 -38.04 79.83
CA ASN A 16 -144.25 -38.07 79.55
C ASN A 16 -145.19 -38.22 80.77
N VAL A 17 -146.23 -37.36 80.84
CA VAL A 17 -147.58 -37.71 81.32
C VAL A 17 -148.63 -37.07 80.42
N GLY A 18 -149.46 -37.86 79.74
CA GLY A 18 -150.62 -37.39 78.98
C GLY A 18 -151.94 -37.60 79.73
N SER A 19 -153.00 -36.92 79.30
CA SER A 19 -154.38 -37.23 79.70
C SER A 19 -155.41 -36.75 78.68
N ASP A 20 -156.03 -37.68 77.96
CA ASP A 20 -157.30 -37.43 77.27
C ASP A 20 -158.39 -37.03 78.27
N VAL A 21 -159.06 -35.90 78.03
CA VAL A 21 -160.42 -35.67 78.54
C VAL A 21 -161.26 -35.04 77.43
N ASN A 22 -162.07 -35.87 76.77
CA ASN A 22 -163.11 -35.38 75.86
C ASN A 22 -164.10 -34.49 76.63
N GLY A 23 -164.38 -33.30 76.08
CA GLY A 23 -165.19 -32.27 76.72
C GLY A 23 -166.12 -31.53 75.75
N ASP A 24 -166.76 -32.27 74.84
CA ASP A 24 -167.76 -31.70 73.93
C ASP A 24 -168.88 -31.01 74.73
N GLY A 25 -169.20 -29.77 74.36
CA GLY A 25 -169.87 -28.85 75.27
C GLY A 25 -170.21 -27.46 74.72
N ARG A 26 -170.23 -27.26 73.39
CA ARG A 26 -170.71 -26.00 72.79
C ARG A 26 -171.74 -26.24 71.68
N SER A 27 -172.98 -26.44 72.16
CA SER A 27 -174.27 -26.29 71.47
C SER A 27 -174.23 -26.03 69.95
N SER A 28 -174.75 -26.98 69.16
CA SER A 28 -174.89 -26.82 67.71
C SER A 28 -175.55 -25.49 67.33
N PHE A 29 -174.96 -24.82 66.34
CA PHE A 29 -175.41 -23.55 65.78
C PHE A 29 -176.52 -23.72 64.72
N LEU A 30 -176.85 -24.96 64.35
CA LEU A 30 -177.83 -25.27 63.30
C LEU A 30 -179.27 -25.01 63.76
N PRO A 31 -180.10 -24.30 62.98
CA PRO A 31 -181.50 -24.04 63.33
C PRO A 31 -182.35 -25.32 63.50
N PRO A 32 -183.46 -25.29 64.26
CA PRO A 32 -184.31 -26.47 64.51
C PRO A 32 -184.96 -27.14 63.29
N PHE A 33 -184.82 -26.54 62.10
CA PHE A 33 -185.31 -27.05 60.81
C PHE A 33 -184.17 -27.42 59.84
N ALA A 34 -182.92 -27.52 60.32
CA ALA A 34 -181.80 -27.97 59.51
C ALA A 34 -181.99 -29.44 59.09
N ASN A 35 -182.10 -29.65 57.77
CA ASN A 35 -182.10 -30.95 57.10
C ASN A 35 -180.77 -31.69 57.32
N ASP A 36 -180.83 -33.02 57.36
CA ASP A 36 -179.77 -33.84 57.98
C ASP A 36 -178.43 -33.81 57.22
N GLU A 37 -178.43 -33.60 55.91
CA GLU A 37 -177.23 -33.33 55.09
C GLU A 37 -176.37 -32.19 55.69
N ASN A 38 -177.01 -31.15 56.24
CA ASN A 38 -176.30 -30.02 56.85
C ASN A 38 -175.71 -30.34 58.24
N LYS A 39 -176.18 -31.41 58.89
CA LYS A 39 -175.60 -31.93 60.15
C LYS A 39 -174.43 -32.87 59.85
N GLU A 40 -174.57 -33.71 58.82
CA GLU A 40 -173.48 -34.54 58.32
C GLU A 40 -172.31 -33.67 57.85
N LEU A 41 -172.57 -32.59 57.10
CA LEU A 41 -171.54 -31.63 56.68
C LEU A 41 -170.85 -30.90 57.85
N ASP A 42 -171.57 -30.55 58.93
CA ASP A 42 -170.95 -29.98 60.15
C ASP A 42 -170.05 -31.00 60.87
N SER A 43 -170.39 -32.29 60.82
CA SER A 43 -169.54 -33.37 61.34
C SER A 43 -168.33 -33.66 60.44
N TYR A 44 -168.50 -33.57 59.11
CA TYR A 44 -167.45 -33.77 58.13
C TYR A 44 -166.42 -32.65 58.17
N ASN A 45 -166.85 -31.39 58.27
CA ASN A 45 -165.95 -30.25 58.42
C ASN A 45 -165.03 -30.41 59.65
N LYS A 46 -165.56 -30.83 60.81
CA LYS A 46 -164.75 -31.08 62.02
C LYS A 46 -163.76 -32.24 61.85
N GLN A 47 -164.06 -33.23 61.02
CA GLN A 47 -163.09 -34.27 60.65
C GLN A 47 -162.01 -33.73 59.71
N CYS A 48 -162.36 -32.82 58.79
CA CYS A 48 -161.39 -32.11 57.96
C CYS A 48 -160.51 -31.15 58.79
N ASP A 49 -161.05 -30.48 59.80
CA ASP A 49 -160.29 -29.58 60.69
C ASP A 49 -159.20 -30.36 61.45
N VAL A 50 -159.54 -31.52 62.04
CA VAL A 50 -158.55 -32.41 62.70
C VAL A 50 -157.53 -32.99 61.71
N GLN A 51 -157.93 -33.25 60.45
CA GLN A 51 -156.99 -33.64 59.41
C GLN A 51 -156.06 -32.49 59.01
N LEU A 52 -156.55 -31.24 58.95
CA LEU A 52 -155.73 -30.06 58.69
C LEU A 52 -154.69 -29.86 59.78
N GLU A 53 -155.06 -29.90 61.07
CA GLU A 53 -154.11 -29.82 62.20
C GLU A 53 -152.98 -30.86 62.08
N SER A 54 -153.32 -32.10 61.67
CA SER A 54 -152.31 -33.17 61.48
C SER A 54 -151.39 -32.94 60.27
N VAL A 55 -151.86 -32.24 59.23
CA VAL A 55 -151.09 -31.91 58.03
C VAL A 55 -150.24 -30.65 58.25
N GLU A 56 -150.74 -29.67 59.02
CA GLU A 56 -149.97 -28.48 59.42
C GLU A 56 -148.75 -28.86 60.25
N ALA A 57 -148.90 -29.75 61.25
CA ALA A 57 -147.76 -30.26 62.03
C ALA A 57 -146.70 -30.97 61.15
N ALA A 58 -147.13 -31.74 60.15
CA ALA A 58 -146.22 -32.40 59.21
C ALA A 58 -145.57 -31.42 58.21
N LEU A 59 -146.23 -30.29 57.91
CA LEU A 59 -145.65 -29.20 57.12
C LEU A 59 -144.62 -28.41 57.92
N GLU A 60 -144.84 -28.16 59.21
CA GLU A 60 -143.87 -27.50 60.10
C GLU A 60 -142.57 -28.32 60.20
N GLU A 61 -142.63 -29.61 60.54
CA GLU A 61 -141.45 -30.49 60.62
C GLU A 61 -140.65 -30.51 59.31
N ASN A 62 -141.34 -30.59 58.17
CA ASN A 62 -140.70 -30.57 56.86
C ASN A 62 -140.10 -29.19 56.52
N SER A 63 -140.71 -28.09 56.99
CA SER A 63 -140.18 -26.74 56.80
C SER A 63 -138.89 -26.51 57.59
N ASP A 64 -138.84 -26.95 58.85
CA ASP A 64 -137.63 -26.89 59.67
C ASP A 64 -136.50 -27.74 59.09
N ARG A 65 -136.83 -28.92 58.57
CA ARG A 65 -135.87 -29.76 57.85
C ARG A 65 -135.30 -29.06 56.60
N ILE A 66 -136.13 -28.34 55.85
CA ILE A 66 -135.70 -27.55 54.69
C ILE A 66 -134.78 -26.41 55.14
N ASN A 67 -135.14 -25.66 56.19
CA ASN A 67 -134.34 -24.56 56.75
C ASN A 67 -132.93 -25.05 57.14
N ILE A 68 -132.83 -26.18 57.86
CA ILE A 68 -131.55 -26.79 58.26
C ILE A 68 -130.71 -27.21 57.03
N MET A 69 -131.35 -27.77 55.99
CA MET A 69 -130.67 -28.15 54.76
C MET A 69 -130.19 -26.95 53.93
N GLU A 70 -130.94 -25.85 53.92
CA GLU A 70 -130.50 -24.60 53.27
C GLU A 70 -129.28 -23.98 53.99
N ASP A 71 -129.27 -23.95 55.32
CA ASP A 71 -128.14 -23.40 56.08
C ASP A 71 -126.89 -24.28 55.96
N HIS A 72 -127.05 -25.60 55.94
CA HIS A 72 -125.95 -26.51 55.59
C HIS A 72 -125.42 -26.25 54.16
N LEU A 73 -126.32 -26.00 53.19
CA LEU A 73 -125.94 -25.69 51.81
C LEU A 73 -125.20 -24.34 51.68
N LYS A 74 -125.60 -23.31 52.44
CA LYS A 74 -124.88 -22.02 52.55
C LYS A 74 -123.45 -22.23 53.08
N ASN A 75 -123.29 -23.05 54.13
CA ASN A 75 -121.97 -23.38 54.69
C ASN A 75 -121.08 -24.14 53.67
N VAL A 76 -121.64 -25.11 52.93
CA VAL A 76 -120.90 -25.83 51.88
C VAL A 76 -120.48 -24.90 50.73
N GLN A 77 -121.33 -23.94 50.34
CA GLN A 77 -120.96 -22.93 49.35
C GLN A 77 -119.83 -22.01 49.84
N GLN A 78 -119.84 -21.63 51.12
CA GLN A 78 -118.79 -20.83 51.73
C GLN A 78 -117.44 -21.55 51.75
N GLU A 79 -117.40 -22.83 52.12
CA GLU A 79 -116.19 -23.66 52.05
C GLU A 79 -115.69 -23.89 50.62
N LEU A 80 -116.58 -23.96 49.63
CA LEU A 80 -116.21 -24.02 48.21
C LEU A 80 -115.50 -22.72 47.78
N VAL A 81 -116.03 -21.55 48.17
CA VAL A 81 -115.39 -20.24 47.91
C VAL A 81 -114.03 -20.13 48.61
N TYR A 82 -113.91 -20.57 49.87
CA TYR A 82 -112.62 -20.56 50.58
C TYR A 82 -111.59 -21.51 49.97
N THR A 83 -111.98 -22.73 49.58
CA THR A 83 -111.07 -23.67 48.93
C THR A 83 -110.65 -23.20 47.54
N GLN A 84 -111.57 -22.61 46.76
CA GLN A 84 -111.24 -22.02 45.47
C GLN A 84 -110.28 -20.82 45.61
N SER A 85 -110.55 -19.90 46.54
CA SER A 85 -109.64 -18.77 46.81
C SER A 85 -108.24 -19.23 47.24
N ARG A 86 -108.11 -20.37 47.93
CA ARG A 86 -106.81 -20.93 48.34
C ARG A 86 -106.05 -21.57 47.18
N VAL A 87 -106.77 -22.15 46.21
CA VAL A 87 -106.19 -22.64 44.95
C VAL A 87 -105.71 -21.48 44.08
N ASP A 88 -106.51 -20.41 43.93
CA ASP A 88 -106.14 -19.23 43.15
C ASP A 88 -104.91 -18.49 43.71
N SER A 89 -104.73 -18.47 45.04
CA SER A 89 -103.48 -17.99 45.64
C SER A 89 -102.30 -18.90 45.31
N LYS A 90 -102.45 -20.23 45.41
CA LYS A 90 -101.35 -21.15 45.10
C LYS A 90 -100.96 -21.18 43.63
N ASN A 91 -101.89 -20.96 42.71
CA ASN A 91 -101.55 -20.80 41.29
C ASN A 91 -100.66 -19.57 41.05
N LYS A 92 -100.97 -18.43 41.70
CA LYS A 92 -100.15 -17.20 41.62
C LYS A 92 -98.77 -17.36 42.27
N GLU A 93 -98.68 -18.14 43.35
CA GLU A 93 -97.38 -18.49 43.96
C GLU A 93 -96.53 -19.32 42.98
N ILE A 94 -97.11 -20.34 42.32
CA ILE A 94 -96.42 -21.15 41.29
C ILE A 94 -95.99 -20.28 40.10
N GLU A 95 -96.86 -19.40 39.58
CA GLU A 95 -96.51 -18.44 38.53
C GLU A 95 -95.33 -17.53 38.92
N SER A 96 -95.22 -17.18 40.21
CA SER A 96 -94.09 -16.39 40.72
C SER A 96 -92.79 -17.20 40.86
N GLU A 97 -92.87 -18.48 41.24
CA GLU A 97 -91.72 -19.39 41.30
C GLU A 97 -91.17 -19.70 39.90
N ASP A 98 -92.04 -19.97 38.91
CA ASP A 98 -91.63 -20.16 37.52
C ASP A 98 -91.01 -18.88 36.92
N HIS A 99 -91.54 -17.69 37.27
CA HIS A 99 -90.95 -16.42 36.84
C HIS A 99 -89.56 -16.18 37.45
N LEU A 100 -89.36 -16.48 38.74
CA LEU A 100 -88.05 -16.40 39.40
C LEU A 100 -87.05 -17.36 38.75
N LYS A 101 -87.45 -18.63 38.55
CA LYS A 101 -86.64 -19.64 37.88
C LYS A 101 -86.25 -19.22 36.45
N LEU A 102 -87.16 -18.59 35.70
CA LEU A 102 -86.86 -18.05 34.37
C LEU A 102 -85.90 -16.85 34.38
N ILE A 103 -85.77 -16.13 35.50
CA ILE A 103 -84.71 -15.12 35.70
C ILE A 103 -83.38 -15.84 35.99
N ASP A 104 -83.36 -16.80 36.91
CA ASP A 104 -82.16 -17.55 37.27
C ASP A 104 -81.57 -18.30 36.06
N GLU A 105 -82.40 -18.95 35.24
CA GLU A 105 -81.95 -19.62 34.01
C GLU A 105 -81.35 -18.63 32.99
N ARG A 106 -81.82 -17.37 32.95
CA ARG A 106 -81.26 -16.32 32.08
C ARG A 106 -79.94 -15.77 32.63
N GLU A 107 -79.84 -15.54 33.93
CA GLU A 107 -78.60 -15.11 34.59
C GLU A 107 -77.52 -16.18 34.46
N LEU A 108 -77.84 -17.44 34.74
CA LEU A 108 -76.96 -18.60 34.54
C LEU A 108 -76.56 -18.75 33.06
N GLY A 109 -77.50 -18.47 32.14
CA GLY A 109 -77.25 -18.39 30.71
C GLY A 109 -76.34 -17.22 30.27
N ARG A 110 -76.32 -16.10 30.99
CA ARG A 110 -75.38 -14.98 30.76
C ARG A 110 -74.01 -15.32 31.32
N LEU A 111 -73.94 -15.76 32.58
CA LEU A 111 -72.71 -16.16 33.27
C LEU A 111 -71.95 -17.26 32.50
N ARG A 112 -72.65 -18.25 31.91
CA ARG A 112 -72.00 -19.24 31.03
C ARG A 112 -71.34 -18.62 29.80
N LYS A 113 -71.94 -17.59 29.19
CA LYS A 113 -71.36 -16.89 28.03
C LYS A 113 -70.13 -16.09 28.45
N GLU A 114 -70.22 -15.36 29.57
CA GLU A 114 -69.11 -14.62 30.16
C GLU A 114 -67.93 -15.55 30.47
N VAL A 115 -68.17 -16.72 31.08
CA VAL A 115 -67.14 -17.75 31.30
C VAL A 115 -66.52 -18.20 29.98
N THR A 116 -67.30 -18.56 28.95
CA THR A 116 -66.73 -18.98 27.66
C THR A 116 -65.99 -17.87 26.90
N GLN A 117 -66.25 -16.60 27.22
CA GLN A 117 -65.48 -15.46 26.69
C GLN A 117 -64.15 -15.33 27.44
N LEU A 118 -64.16 -15.44 28.77
CA LEU A 118 -62.94 -15.41 29.58
C LEU A 118 -62.01 -16.61 29.30
N GLU A 119 -62.55 -17.81 29.07
CA GLU A 119 -61.79 -18.99 28.62
C GLU A 119 -61.11 -18.76 27.26
N GLN A 120 -61.78 -18.05 26.35
CA GLN A 120 -61.20 -17.66 25.06
C GLN A 120 -60.11 -16.60 25.24
N GLU A 121 -60.33 -15.57 26.07
CA GLU A 121 -59.32 -14.56 26.38
C GLU A 121 -58.09 -15.15 27.08
N GLU A 122 -58.26 -16.13 27.98
CA GLU A 122 -57.16 -16.86 28.62
C GLU A 122 -56.33 -17.63 27.59
N TYR A 123 -56.97 -18.39 26.70
CA TYR A 123 -56.28 -19.07 25.60
C TYR A 123 -55.50 -18.08 24.71
N ASP A 124 -56.15 -16.97 24.33
CA ASP A 124 -55.58 -15.93 23.48
C ASP A 124 -54.39 -15.22 24.15
N LEU A 125 -54.43 -15.03 25.48
CA LEU A 125 -53.32 -14.52 26.29
C LEU A 125 -52.19 -15.55 26.43
N GLN A 126 -52.52 -16.84 26.55
CA GLN A 126 -51.51 -17.90 26.65
C GLN A 126 -50.76 -18.09 25.33
N ASP A 127 -51.41 -17.99 24.16
CA ASP A 127 -50.71 -18.01 22.87
C ASP A 127 -49.89 -16.75 22.61
N LYS A 128 -50.34 -15.57 23.08
CA LYS A 128 -49.50 -14.34 23.11
C LYS A 128 -48.27 -14.52 24.00
N LEU A 129 -48.43 -15.13 25.18
CA LEU A 129 -47.31 -15.46 26.08
C LEU A 129 -46.33 -16.45 25.44
N ASN A 130 -46.84 -17.51 24.81
CA ASN A 130 -46.03 -18.48 24.05
C ASN A 130 -45.24 -17.81 22.92
N ALA A 131 -45.85 -16.84 22.21
CA ALA A 131 -45.17 -16.06 21.17
C ALA A 131 -44.07 -15.15 21.74
N VAL A 132 -44.35 -14.43 22.84
CA VAL A 132 -43.36 -13.57 23.52
C VAL A 132 -42.19 -14.39 24.05
N GLN A 133 -42.43 -15.56 24.68
CA GLN A 133 -41.35 -16.45 25.11
C GLN A 133 -40.47 -16.91 23.93
N LYS A 134 -41.08 -17.31 22.79
CA LYS A 134 -40.34 -17.69 21.57
C LYS A 134 -39.52 -16.52 21.00
N LEU A 135 -39.98 -15.28 21.14
CA LEU A 135 -39.22 -14.08 20.77
C LEU A 135 -38.06 -13.81 21.74
N ILE A 136 -38.25 -13.97 23.06
CA ILE A 136 -37.20 -13.81 24.07
C ILE A 136 -36.08 -14.84 23.86
N TYR A 137 -36.41 -16.12 23.61
CA TYR A 137 -35.40 -17.14 23.32
C TYR A 137 -34.56 -16.78 22.08
N LYS A 138 -35.19 -16.36 20.98
CA LYS A 138 -34.48 -15.90 19.77
C LYS A 138 -33.70 -14.59 19.98
N GLY A 139 -34.12 -13.75 20.92
CA GLY A 139 -33.40 -12.55 21.34
C GLY A 139 -32.11 -12.89 22.09
N ASN A 140 -32.19 -13.80 23.07
CA ASN A 140 -31.04 -14.29 23.82
C ASN A 140 -30.04 -15.02 22.92
N GLU A 141 -30.50 -15.91 22.05
CA GLU A 141 -29.65 -16.64 21.08
C GLU A 141 -28.82 -15.66 20.22
N LYS A 142 -29.46 -14.61 19.70
CA LYS A 142 -28.77 -13.54 18.96
C LYS A 142 -27.82 -12.72 19.84
N MET A 143 -28.19 -12.43 21.08
CA MET A 143 -27.34 -11.70 22.01
C MET A 143 -26.06 -12.50 22.34
N ASP A 144 -26.15 -13.81 22.48
CA ASP A 144 -24.99 -14.67 22.72
C ASP A 144 -24.12 -14.84 21.46
N GLN A 145 -24.74 -14.91 20.27
CA GLN A 145 -24.02 -14.78 18.99
C GLN A 145 -23.24 -13.45 18.89
N PHE A 146 -23.85 -12.33 19.30
CA PHE A 146 -23.17 -11.03 19.32
C PHE A 146 -22.05 -10.94 20.37
N LYS A 147 -22.18 -11.57 21.55
CA LYS A 147 -21.08 -11.66 22.54
C LYS A 147 -19.87 -12.42 21.98
N LEU A 148 -20.10 -13.55 21.33
CA LEU A 148 -19.04 -14.35 20.69
C LEU A 148 -18.33 -13.55 19.59
N LEU A 149 -19.09 -12.86 18.74
CA LEU A 149 -18.54 -12.00 17.69
C LEU A 149 -17.78 -10.80 18.28
N MET A 150 -18.28 -10.18 19.36
CA MET A 150 -17.60 -9.08 20.04
C MET A 150 -16.25 -9.53 20.64
N ASN A 151 -16.21 -10.70 21.27
CA ASN A 151 -14.97 -11.25 21.82
C ASN A 151 -13.94 -11.56 20.70
N TRP A 152 -14.37 -12.20 19.62
CA TRP A 152 -13.49 -12.47 18.47
C TRP A 152 -12.97 -11.17 17.83
N ASN A 153 -13.84 -10.18 17.60
CA ASN A 153 -13.43 -8.86 17.09
C ASN A 153 -12.43 -8.15 18.01
N GLN A 154 -12.52 -8.33 19.33
CA GLN A 154 -11.55 -7.80 20.29
C GLN A 154 -10.21 -8.55 20.20
N GLU A 155 -10.22 -9.88 20.20
CA GLU A 155 -9.01 -10.70 20.04
C GLU A 155 -8.27 -10.40 18.71
N GLU A 156 -9.02 -10.15 17.63
CA GLU A 156 -8.45 -9.72 16.35
C GLU A 156 -7.85 -8.30 16.44
N LEU A 157 -8.56 -7.34 17.06
CA LEU A 157 -8.05 -5.98 17.24
C LEU A 157 -6.76 -5.93 18.07
N GLU A 158 -6.67 -6.72 19.14
CA GLU A 158 -5.47 -6.84 19.97
C GLU A 158 -4.30 -7.45 19.20
N GLN A 159 -4.55 -8.44 18.33
CA GLN A 159 -3.53 -9.00 17.43
C GLN A 159 -3.04 -7.97 16.40
N TRP A 160 -3.93 -7.20 15.76
CA TRP A 160 -3.54 -6.14 14.83
C TRP A 160 -2.75 -5.02 15.51
N ALA A 161 -3.12 -4.63 16.74
CA ALA A 161 -2.40 -3.63 17.52
C ALA A 161 -0.97 -4.10 17.86
N LEU A 162 -0.81 -5.36 18.29
CA LEU A 162 0.50 -5.98 18.54
C LEU A 162 1.35 -6.04 17.27
N ALA A 163 0.78 -6.47 16.14
CA ALA A 163 1.48 -6.55 14.86
C ALA A 163 1.92 -5.17 14.34
N SER A 164 1.05 -4.15 14.47
CA SER A 164 1.38 -2.77 14.09
C SER A 164 2.54 -2.22 14.92
N ARG A 165 2.48 -2.41 16.25
CA ARG A 165 3.55 -1.97 17.16
C ARG A 165 4.88 -2.65 16.86
N GLN A 166 4.89 -3.95 16.58
CA GLN A 166 6.11 -4.66 16.17
C GLN A 166 6.70 -4.08 14.89
N LYS A 167 5.87 -3.65 13.92
CA LYS A 167 6.34 -3.00 12.69
C LYS A 167 6.87 -1.59 12.90
N GLU A 168 6.36 -0.84 13.88
CA GLU A 168 6.95 0.44 14.28
C GLU A 168 8.32 0.23 14.96
N GLU A 169 8.44 -0.76 15.85
CA GLU A 169 9.70 -1.10 16.52
C GLU A 169 10.77 -1.60 15.51
N ASP A 170 10.39 -2.44 14.53
CA ASP A 170 11.24 -2.83 13.38
C ASP A 170 11.72 -1.62 12.57
N ASN A 171 10.80 -0.73 12.17
CA ASN A 171 11.13 0.45 11.36
C ASN A 171 12.09 1.39 12.10
N LEU A 172 11.91 1.57 13.42
CA LEU A 172 12.82 2.34 14.25
C LEU A 172 14.21 1.70 14.41
N ALA A 173 14.35 0.37 14.20
CA ALA A 173 15.65 -0.29 14.12
C ALA A 173 16.31 -0.04 12.76
N LEU A 174 15.58 -0.19 11.65
CA LEU A 174 16.08 0.10 10.30
C LEU A 174 16.56 1.55 10.15
N GLU A 175 15.80 2.51 10.68
CA GLU A 175 16.15 3.94 10.70
C GLU A 175 17.46 4.22 11.47
N LYS A 176 17.75 3.46 12.54
CA LYS A 176 19.03 3.54 13.27
C LYS A 176 20.20 2.96 12.48
N TYR A 177 20.04 1.78 11.87
CA TYR A 177 21.08 1.16 11.05
C TYR A 177 21.45 2.05 9.85
N LYS A 178 20.44 2.57 9.13
CA LYS A 178 20.64 3.51 8.02
C LYS A 178 21.48 4.72 8.41
N ARG A 179 21.23 5.33 9.59
CA ARG A 179 22.00 6.48 10.09
C ARG A 179 23.44 6.11 10.46
N ALA A 180 23.69 4.89 10.93
CA ALA A 180 25.04 4.38 11.17
C ALA A 180 25.80 4.15 9.85
N ASP A 181 25.15 3.57 8.84
CA ASP A 181 25.73 3.39 7.51
C ASP A 181 26.03 4.73 6.82
N GLU A 182 25.12 5.70 6.90
CA GLU A 182 25.34 7.06 6.39
C GLU A 182 26.53 7.75 7.06
N ALA A 183 26.76 7.53 8.36
CA ALA A 183 27.95 8.02 9.05
C ALA A 183 29.21 7.31 8.54
N ARG A 184 29.16 5.98 8.37
CA ARG A 184 30.28 5.16 7.91
C ARG A 184 30.70 5.52 6.48
N VAL A 185 29.75 5.81 5.59
CA VAL A 185 30.01 6.30 4.22
C VAL A 185 30.71 7.66 4.25
N LYS A 186 30.32 8.58 5.15
CA LYS A 186 30.97 9.89 5.32
C LYS A 186 32.43 9.74 5.80
N GLU A 187 32.70 8.82 6.74
CA GLU A 187 34.07 8.51 7.17
C GLU A 187 34.95 7.97 6.04
N LEU A 188 34.43 7.01 5.26
CA LEU A 188 35.16 6.38 4.16
C LEU A 188 35.47 7.39 3.04
N ASN A 189 34.51 8.23 2.67
CA ASN A 189 34.73 9.30 1.68
C ASN A 189 35.82 10.30 2.15
N LEU A 190 35.81 10.70 3.41
CA LEU A 190 36.86 11.55 4.00
C LEU A 190 38.23 10.85 4.01
N HIS A 191 38.27 9.53 4.17
CA HIS A 191 39.50 8.75 4.08
C HIS A 191 40.05 8.69 2.66
N ILE A 192 39.19 8.44 1.66
CA ILE A 192 39.54 8.46 0.23
C ILE A 192 40.12 9.82 -0.15
N GLU A 193 39.44 10.92 0.21
CA GLU A 193 39.89 12.28 -0.09
C GLU A 193 41.29 12.58 0.51
N LYS A 194 41.56 12.10 1.73
CA LYS A 194 42.88 12.19 2.39
C LYS A 194 43.95 11.36 1.66
N LEU A 195 43.62 10.18 1.13
CA LEU A 195 44.55 9.36 0.35
C LEU A 195 44.85 10.00 -1.01
N THR A 196 43.84 10.47 -1.75
CA THR A 196 44.03 11.17 -3.04
C THR A 196 44.94 12.40 -2.88
N ARG A 197 44.77 13.19 -1.81
CA ARG A 197 45.68 14.30 -1.49
C ARG A 197 47.13 13.85 -1.23
N LYS A 198 47.36 12.68 -0.63
CA LYS A 198 48.72 12.12 -0.42
C LYS A 198 49.34 11.65 -1.74
N VAL A 199 48.57 10.95 -2.58
CA VAL A 199 49.02 10.47 -3.90
C VAL A 199 49.46 11.63 -4.78
N ASN A 200 48.66 12.70 -4.88
CA ASN A 200 49.02 13.86 -5.68
C ASN A 200 50.29 14.57 -5.18
N ARG A 201 50.50 14.69 -3.86
CA ARG A 201 51.76 15.23 -3.31
C ARG A 201 52.96 14.38 -3.73
N LYS A 202 52.88 13.05 -3.55
CA LYS A 202 53.97 12.13 -3.92
C LYS A 202 54.24 12.09 -5.43
N LYS A 203 53.23 12.32 -6.28
CA LYS A 203 53.42 12.50 -7.73
C LYS A 203 54.20 13.77 -8.04
N ASN A 204 53.83 14.90 -7.44
CA ASN A 204 54.54 16.18 -7.64
C ASN A 204 55.99 16.11 -7.12
N GLU A 205 56.22 15.47 -5.97
CA GLU A 205 57.57 15.24 -5.41
C GLU A 205 58.43 14.42 -6.39
N LEU A 206 57.89 13.35 -6.97
CA LEU A 206 58.57 12.54 -7.98
C LEU A 206 58.86 13.31 -9.28
N GLU A 207 57.95 14.18 -9.71
CA GLU A 207 58.15 15.00 -10.91
C GLU A 207 59.30 16.02 -10.74
N VAL A 208 59.46 16.59 -9.53
CA VAL A 208 60.61 17.46 -9.20
C VAL A 208 61.92 16.68 -9.25
N GLU A 209 62.02 15.55 -8.55
CA GLU A 209 63.21 14.67 -8.54
C GLU A 209 63.63 14.23 -9.95
N VAL A 210 62.66 13.94 -10.83
CA VAL A 210 62.92 13.62 -12.25
C VAL A 210 63.49 14.82 -13.01
N THR A 211 63.00 16.04 -12.76
CA THR A 211 63.58 17.24 -13.41
C THR A 211 64.98 17.59 -12.88
N GLU A 212 65.25 17.42 -11.59
CA GLU A 212 66.56 17.70 -10.99
C GLU A 212 67.61 16.68 -11.46
N THR A 213 67.27 15.39 -11.52
CA THR A 213 68.17 14.35 -12.05
C THR A 213 68.44 14.52 -13.54
N GLN A 214 67.47 14.95 -14.35
CA GLN A 214 67.70 15.29 -15.76
C GLN A 214 68.62 16.52 -15.92
N ALA A 215 68.44 17.56 -15.09
CA ALA A 215 69.33 18.73 -15.10
C ALA A 215 70.77 18.37 -14.71
N ALA A 216 70.95 17.51 -13.70
CA ALA A 216 72.26 17.01 -13.29
C ALA A 216 72.93 16.17 -14.40
N GLN A 217 72.18 15.31 -15.10
CA GLN A 217 72.71 14.54 -16.24
C GLN A 217 73.21 15.46 -17.36
N ILE A 218 72.44 16.49 -17.73
CA ILE A 218 72.84 17.48 -18.76
C ILE A 218 74.12 18.22 -18.35
N GLN A 219 74.27 18.56 -17.06
CA GLN A 219 75.51 19.17 -16.55
C GLN A 219 76.70 18.21 -16.63
N LEU A 220 76.53 16.94 -16.26
CA LEU A 220 77.58 15.92 -16.36
C LEU A 220 78.02 15.73 -17.82
N ASP A 221 77.08 15.54 -18.74
CA ASP A 221 77.38 15.39 -20.17
C ASP A 221 78.11 16.62 -20.73
N LYS A 222 77.70 17.84 -20.33
CA LYS A 222 78.40 19.07 -20.74
C LYS A 222 79.83 19.12 -20.20
N THR A 223 80.06 18.80 -18.92
CA THR A 223 81.43 18.75 -18.38
C THR A 223 82.28 17.67 -19.07
N ALA A 224 81.68 16.56 -19.51
CA ALA A 224 82.37 15.52 -20.27
C ALA A 224 82.78 15.98 -21.68
N GLU A 225 82.00 16.86 -22.33
CA GLU A 225 82.43 17.54 -23.56
C GLU A 225 83.61 18.47 -23.29
N ASP A 226 83.52 19.29 -22.25
CA ASP A 226 84.54 20.29 -21.93
C ASP A 226 85.87 19.62 -21.54
N PHE A 227 85.83 18.49 -20.81
CA PHE A 227 87.00 17.65 -20.57
C PHE A 227 87.62 17.09 -21.86
N ARG A 228 86.84 16.73 -22.88
CA ARG A 228 87.39 16.30 -24.18
C ARG A 228 88.06 17.45 -24.91
N GLN A 229 87.48 18.65 -24.88
CA GLN A 229 88.07 19.85 -25.48
C GLN A 229 89.41 20.19 -24.81
N LEU A 230 89.43 20.29 -23.48
CA LEU A 230 90.65 20.53 -22.70
C LEU A 230 91.72 19.44 -22.90
N HIS A 231 91.33 18.19 -23.16
CA HIS A 231 92.27 17.11 -23.47
C HIS A 231 92.92 17.29 -24.85
N ILE A 232 92.13 17.67 -25.87
CA ILE A 232 92.63 17.98 -27.21
C ILE A 232 93.55 19.21 -27.18
N GLU A 233 93.15 20.28 -26.48
CA GLU A 233 93.97 21.47 -26.30
C GLU A 233 95.29 21.16 -25.60
N ARG A 234 95.26 20.36 -24.53
CA ARG A 234 96.48 19.88 -23.85
C ARG A 234 97.37 19.08 -24.80
N GLN A 235 96.82 18.19 -25.62
CA GLN A 235 97.63 17.38 -26.54
C GLN A 235 98.24 18.22 -27.65
N ASN A 236 97.52 19.21 -28.19
CA ASN A 236 98.06 20.20 -29.13
C ASN A 236 99.20 21.03 -28.50
N LEU A 237 99.06 21.42 -27.22
CA LEU A 237 100.11 22.14 -26.49
C LEU A 237 101.36 21.27 -26.23
N VAL A 238 101.18 19.97 -25.98
CA VAL A 238 102.30 19.02 -25.86
C VAL A 238 103.04 18.89 -27.20
N LEU A 239 102.34 18.74 -28.33
CA LEU A 239 102.96 18.69 -29.66
C LEU A 239 103.76 19.98 -29.97
N GLN A 240 103.20 21.16 -29.68
CA GLN A 240 103.91 22.43 -29.84
C GLN A 240 105.16 22.54 -28.96
N TRP A 241 105.14 21.93 -27.76
CA TRP A 241 106.30 21.87 -26.88
C TRP A 241 107.36 20.87 -27.39
N GLU A 242 106.95 19.71 -27.90
CA GLU A 242 107.84 18.73 -28.53
C GLU A 242 108.54 19.32 -29.77
N ASP A 243 107.80 19.99 -30.65
CA ASP A 243 108.33 20.74 -31.81
C ASP A 243 109.36 21.81 -31.37
N ALA A 244 109.06 22.56 -30.30
CA ALA A 244 109.97 23.57 -29.76
C ALA A 244 111.26 22.96 -29.18
N VAL A 245 111.16 21.81 -28.51
CA VAL A 245 112.32 21.05 -27.99
C VAL A 245 113.13 20.45 -29.12
N GLU A 246 112.52 19.94 -30.20
CA GLU A 246 113.27 19.52 -31.38
C GLU A 246 113.96 20.69 -32.09
N ALA A 247 113.29 21.83 -32.23
CA ALA A 247 113.88 23.04 -32.81
C ALA A 247 115.06 23.56 -31.98
N MET A 248 115.02 23.41 -30.65
CA MET A 248 116.15 23.68 -29.76
C MET A 248 117.31 22.69 -29.99
N LYS A 249 117.06 21.38 -29.97
CA LYS A 249 118.07 20.34 -30.27
C LYS A 249 118.75 20.55 -31.63
N ARG A 250 117.97 20.90 -32.66
CA ARG A 250 118.49 21.24 -34.02
C ARG A 250 119.41 22.46 -34.00
N ARG A 251 119.12 23.47 -33.17
CA ARG A 251 119.99 24.64 -32.97
C ARG A 251 121.26 24.30 -32.19
N ASP A 252 121.15 23.52 -31.11
CA ASP A 252 122.31 23.14 -30.30
C ASP A 252 123.32 22.30 -31.11
N ALA A 253 122.84 21.36 -31.93
CA ALA A 253 123.68 20.61 -32.86
C ALA A 253 124.35 21.52 -33.92
N ALA A 254 123.64 22.53 -34.44
CA ALA A 254 124.21 23.50 -35.37
C ALA A 254 125.27 24.41 -34.70
N ILE A 255 125.08 24.77 -33.42
CA ILE A 255 126.04 25.51 -32.61
C ILE A 255 127.29 24.66 -32.35
N GLN A 256 127.14 23.37 -32.04
CA GLN A 256 128.27 22.44 -31.90
C GLN A 256 129.09 22.35 -33.20
N ALA A 257 128.45 22.07 -34.34
CA ALA A 257 129.12 22.00 -35.64
C ALA A 257 129.82 23.33 -36.02
N ALA A 258 129.22 24.48 -35.71
CA ALA A 258 129.85 25.79 -35.90
C ALA A 258 131.08 25.98 -34.97
N SER A 259 131.02 25.48 -33.74
CA SER A 259 132.15 25.55 -32.79
C SER A 259 133.32 24.65 -33.20
N GLU A 260 133.05 23.47 -33.75
CA GLU A 260 134.05 22.57 -34.32
C GLU A 260 134.72 23.18 -35.55
N ALA A 261 133.93 23.74 -36.47
CA ALA A 261 134.45 24.47 -37.63
C ALA A 261 135.32 25.67 -37.20
N PHE A 262 134.93 26.41 -36.16
CA PHE A 262 135.73 27.50 -35.60
C PHE A 262 137.04 27.00 -34.96
N ALA A 263 137.01 25.89 -34.21
CA ALA A 263 138.20 25.27 -33.64
C ALA A 263 139.18 24.81 -34.72
N TYR A 264 138.68 24.16 -35.78
CA TYR A 264 139.47 23.76 -36.95
C TYR A 264 140.09 24.96 -37.68
N LYS A 265 139.32 26.04 -37.91
CA LYS A 265 139.86 27.27 -38.49
C LYS A 265 140.92 27.95 -37.61
N LYS A 266 140.74 27.91 -36.29
CA LYS A 266 141.73 28.41 -35.31
C LYS A 266 143.02 27.58 -35.32
N MET A 267 142.94 26.28 -35.61
CA MET A 267 144.12 25.43 -35.84
C MET A 267 144.84 25.80 -37.14
N GLN A 268 144.11 25.91 -38.26
CA GLN A 268 144.69 26.33 -39.55
C GLN A 268 145.41 27.70 -39.47
N ILE A 269 144.90 28.64 -38.68
CA ILE A 269 145.56 29.94 -38.46
C ILE A 269 146.91 29.77 -37.75
N ARG A 270 147.00 28.92 -36.72
CA ARG A 270 148.28 28.65 -36.01
C ARG A 270 149.32 28.01 -36.93
N GLU A 271 148.92 27.04 -37.75
CA GLU A 271 149.80 26.41 -38.74
C GLU A 271 150.34 27.44 -39.76
N LYS A 272 149.48 28.35 -40.23
CA LYS A 272 149.90 29.44 -41.14
C LYS A 272 150.78 30.49 -40.46
N GLN A 273 150.62 30.73 -39.15
CA GLN A 273 151.52 31.59 -38.38
C GLN A 273 152.91 30.95 -38.22
N ALA A 274 152.99 29.67 -37.83
CA ALA A 274 154.25 28.96 -37.72
C ALA A 274 155.04 28.95 -39.05
N LEU A 275 154.36 28.68 -40.17
CA LEU A 275 154.96 28.75 -41.52
C LEU A 275 155.42 30.15 -41.95
N LEU A 276 154.88 31.23 -41.35
CA LEU A 276 155.36 32.59 -41.57
C LEU A 276 156.58 32.90 -40.70
N ASP A 277 156.60 32.46 -39.44
CA ASP A 277 157.74 32.63 -38.53
C ASP A 277 158.99 31.85 -39.01
N GLU A 278 158.81 30.66 -39.58
CA GLU A 278 159.87 29.89 -40.25
C GLU A 278 160.44 30.64 -41.46
N ARG A 279 159.58 31.20 -42.32
CA ARG A 279 159.98 31.99 -43.48
C ARG A 279 160.66 33.30 -43.11
N ALA A 280 160.26 33.94 -42.01
CA ALA A 280 160.91 35.14 -41.49
C ALA A 280 162.35 34.85 -41.05
N LYS A 281 162.56 33.78 -40.28
CA LYS A 281 163.89 33.32 -39.83
C LYS A 281 164.81 32.99 -41.01
N PHE A 282 164.29 32.28 -42.02
CA PHE A 282 165.04 31.96 -43.24
C PHE A 282 165.52 33.22 -43.99
N LEU A 283 164.64 34.23 -44.16
CA LEU A 283 164.99 35.50 -44.80
C LEU A 283 166.06 36.28 -44.02
N GLU A 284 166.01 36.23 -42.69
CA GLU A 284 166.98 36.92 -41.82
C GLU A 284 168.36 36.25 -41.86
N GLN A 285 168.40 34.92 -41.94
CA GLN A 285 169.62 34.13 -42.08
C GLN A 285 170.29 34.36 -43.46
N GLU A 286 169.51 34.43 -44.55
CA GLU A 286 170.01 34.81 -45.87
C GLU A 286 170.55 36.25 -45.92
N ARG A 287 169.95 37.19 -45.18
CA ARG A 287 170.48 38.56 -45.04
C ARG A 287 171.83 38.62 -44.31
N MET A 288 172.12 37.67 -43.42
CA MET A 288 173.43 37.55 -42.78
C MET A 288 174.47 36.95 -43.72
N ASN A 289 174.14 35.87 -44.45
CA ASN A 289 175.00 35.28 -45.49
C ASN A 289 175.49 36.34 -46.49
N ASN A 290 174.59 37.19 -46.99
CA ASN A 290 174.92 38.24 -47.96
C ASN A 290 175.89 39.31 -47.39
N LYS A 291 175.82 39.62 -46.08
CA LYS A 291 176.79 40.53 -45.44
C LYS A 291 178.20 39.93 -45.37
N GLU A 292 178.31 38.63 -45.05
CA GLU A 292 179.62 37.96 -45.03
C GLU A 292 180.27 37.91 -46.40
N VAL A 293 179.51 37.60 -47.46
CA VAL A 293 180.02 37.54 -48.83
C VAL A 293 180.57 38.91 -49.27
N ALA A 294 179.87 40.01 -48.95
CA ALA A 294 180.36 41.36 -49.22
C ALA A 294 181.69 41.67 -48.48
N GLY A 295 181.82 41.22 -47.23
CA GLY A 295 183.07 41.37 -46.46
C GLY A 295 184.25 40.60 -47.07
N ARG A 296 184.01 39.38 -47.57
CA ARG A 296 185.04 38.55 -48.24
C ARG A 296 185.54 39.19 -49.54
N ILE A 297 184.64 39.78 -50.34
CA ILE A 297 185.00 40.53 -51.57
C ILE A 297 185.91 41.72 -51.22
N GLN A 298 185.55 42.52 -50.22
CA GLN A 298 186.32 43.70 -49.83
C GLN A 298 187.73 43.37 -49.27
N MET A 299 187.95 42.14 -48.79
CA MET A 299 189.30 41.64 -48.47
C MET A 299 190.07 41.23 -49.74
N ALA A 300 189.42 40.55 -50.69
CA ALA A 300 190.04 40.13 -51.95
C ALA A 300 190.55 41.30 -52.80
N ASP A 301 189.77 42.39 -52.91
CA ASP A 301 190.16 43.60 -53.65
C ASP A 301 191.44 44.25 -53.08
N ARG A 302 191.59 44.25 -51.74
CA ARG A 302 192.79 44.76 -51.06
C ARG A 302 194.02 43.87 -51.33
N GLY A 303 193.84 42.55 -51.37
CA GLY A 303 194.90 41.61 -51.76
C GLY A 303 195.34 41.81 -53.22
N LEU A 304 194.38 42.00 -54.13
CA LEU A 304 194.64 42.28 -55.55
C LEU A 304 195.40 43.60 -55.78
N ALA A 305 195.14 44.63 -54.97
CA ALA A 305 195.89 45.88 -55.03
C ALA A 305 197.36 45.68 -54.58
N HIS A 306 197.60 44.92 -53.51
CA HIS A 306 198.95 44.65 -53.01
C HIS A 306 199.78 43.81 -54.00
N LEU A 307 199.19 42.75 -54.57
CA LEU A 307 199.83 41.90 -55.58
C LEU A 307 200.28 42.68 -56.84
N ARG A 308 199.54 43.72 -57.23
CA ARG A 308 199.94 44.59 -58.36
C ARG A 308 201.12 45.51 -58.05
N SER A 309 201.38 45.82 -56.77
CA SER A 309 202.58 46.56 -56.36
C SER A 309 203.80 45.66 -56.43
N VAL A 310 203.74 44.48 -55.82
CA VAL A 310 204.84 43.50 -55.80
C VAL A 310 205.24 43.09 -57.23
N TYR A 311 204.25 42.84 -58.11
CA TYR A 311 204.53 42.51 -59.51
C TYR A 311 205.27 43.63 -60.27
N ALA A 312 205.11 44.90 -59.89
CA ALA A 312 205.83 46.02 -60.51
C ALA A 312 207.28 46.14 -60.01
N GLU A 313 207.55 45.70 -58.77
CA GLU A 313 208.89 45.66 -58.18
C GLU A 313 209.71 44.47 -58.73
N GLU A 314 209.10 43.27 -58.80
CA GLU A 314 209.69 42.06 -59.40
C GLU A 314 210.11 42.29 -60.86
N MET A 315 209.23 42.91 -61.67
CA MET A 315 209.50 43.24 -63.08
C MET A 315 210.63 44.26 -63.29
N PHE A 316 211.05 44.99 -62.25
CA PHE A 316 212.23 45.87 -62.31
C PHE A 316 213.50 45.07 -62.04
N GLY A 317 213.49 44.21 -61.02
CA GLY A 317 214.63 43.33 -60.68
C GLY A 317 214.96 42.31 -61.78
N ASP A 318 213.95 41.80 -62.49
CA ASP A 318 214.14 40.89 -63.64
C ASP A 318 214.94 41.56 -64.78
N SER A 319 214.83 42.88 -64.93
CA SER A 319 215.63 43.66 -65.91
C SER A 319 217.09 43.80 -65.48
N GLU A 320 217.36 44.03 -64.19
CA GLU A 320 218.74 44.16 -63.67
C GLU A 320 219.47 42.80 -63.72
N LEU A 321 218.79 41.71 -63.35
CA LEU A 321 219.28 40.33 -63.49
C LEU A 321 219.59 39.96 -64.94
N GLN A 322 218.82 40.46 -65.91
CA GLN A 322 219.05 40.17 -67.32
C GLN A 322 220.34 40.81 -67.87
N ASP A 323 220.74 41.97 -67.36
CA ASP A 323 222.04 42.59 -67.67
C ASP A 323 223.20 41.91 -66.93
N GLU A 324 223.03 41.55 -65.64
CA GLU A 324 224.05 40.78 -64.90
C GLU A 324 224.37 39.44 -65.58
N VAL A 325 223.35 38.70 -66.05
CA VAL A 325 223.52 37.44 -66.79
C VAL A 325 224.35 37.62 -68.07
N ASN A 326 224.27 38.77 -68.73
CA ASN A 326 225.08 39.07 -69.92
C ASN A 326 226.54 39.42 -69.58
N VAL A 327 226.81 40.00 -68.41
CA VAL A 327 228.17 40.17 -67.87
C VAL A 327 228.77 38.81 -67.47
N VAL A 328 228.01 37.99 -66.75
CA VAL A 328 228.44 36.64 -66.31
C VAL A 328 228.70 35.70 -67.50
N ARG A 329 227.89 35.78 -68.56
CA ARG A 329 228.12 35.02 -69.81
C ARG A 329 229.49 35.35 -70.43
N ASN A 330 229.96 36.59 -70.35
CA ASN A 330 231.26 37.01 -70.88
C ASN A 330 232.45 36.65 -69.96
N THR A 331 232.27 36.59 -68.64
CA THR A 331 233.32 36.15 -67.71
C THR A 331 233.48 34.63 -67.69
N LEU A 332 232.38 33.87 -67.80
CA LEU A 332 232.42 32.40 -67.88
C LEU A 332 233.20 31.90 -69.11
N GLN A 333 233.06 32.60 -70.25
CA GLN A 333 233.81 32.31 -71.47
C GLN A 333 235.34 32.57 -71.33
N LYS A 334 235.77 33.41 -70.38
CA LYS A 334 237.19 33.56 -70.01
C LYS A 334 237.64 32.48 -69.01
N GLY A 335 236.84 32.21 -67.99
CA GLY A 335 237.13 31.18 -66.98
C GLY A 335 237.32 29.78 -67.61
N ALA A 336 236.60 29.48 -68.69
CA ALA A 336 236.78 28.25 -69.48
C ALA A 336 238.21 28.09 -70.04
N ASN A 337 238.90 29.18 -70.37
CA ASN A 337 240.29 29.16 -70.85
C ASN A 337 241.30 29.09 -69.70
N GLU A 338 241.00 29.68 -68.55
CA GLU A 338 241.90 29.70 -67.39
C GLU A 338 241.88 28.38 -66.60
N LEU A 339 240.73 27.71 -66.51
CA LEU A 339 240.62 26.37 -65.90
C LEU A 339 241.36 25.29 -66.72
N ALA A 340 241.44 25.46 -68.04
CA ALA A 340 242.27 24.61 -68.90
C ALA A 340 243.77 24.79 -68.61
N ALA A 341 244.21 26.00 -68.26
CA ALA A 341 245.59 26.28 -67.88
C ALA A 341 245.97 25.72 -66.48
N GLN A 342 245.07 25.80 -65.48
CA GLN A 342 245.36 25.29 -64.13
C GLN A 342 245.21 23.77 -63.95
N ASN A 343 244.54 23.06 -64.87
CA ASN A 343 244.66 21.60 -64.92
C ASN A 343 245.97 21.12 -65.57
N ALA A 344 246.65 21.97 -66.35
CA ALA A 344 248.02 21.69 -66.79
C ALA A 344 249.04 21.82 -65.65
N THR A 345 248.81 22.68 -64.65
CA THR A 345 249.68 22.75 -63.45
C THR A 345 249.43 21.59 -62.48
N ASN A 346 248.19 21.08 -62.36
CA ASN A 346 247.93 19.86 -61.59
C ASN A 346 248.46 18.57 -62.26
N MET A 347 248.78 18.57 -63.56
CA MET A 347 249.64 17.53 -64.14
C MET A 347 251.07 17.54 -63.57
N GLY A 348 251.53 18.64 -62.95
CA GLY A 348 252.83 18.72 -62.26
C GLY A 348 252.91 17.81 -61.04
N LEU A 349 251.80 17.60 -60.32
CA LEU A 349 251.73 16.70 -59.15
C LEU A 349 251.61 15.20 -59.52
N ARG A 350 251.91 14.83 -60.77
CA ARG A 350 252.04 13.44 -61.21
C ARG A 350 253.29 12.71 -60.66
N ALA A 351 254.26 13.43 -60.09
CA ALA A 351 255.63 12.90 -59.93
C ALA A 351 255.90 12.13 -58.62
N GLU A 352 255.59 12.69 -57.44
CA GLU A 352 256.32 12.32 -56.21
C GLU A 352 255.86 11.05 -55.49
N VAL A 353 254.61 10.59 -55.64
CA VAL A 353 254.11 9.39 -54.92
C VAL A 353 254.15 8.12 -55.78
N ALA A 354 254.67 8.21 -57.02
CA ALA A 354 255.07 7.03 -57.79
C ALA A 354 256.14 6.19 -57.05
N GLU A 355 256.90 6.79 -56.14
CA GLU A 355 257.99 6.13 -55.40
C GLU A 355 257.51 5.21 -54.25
N ARG A 356 256.32 5.45 -53.66
CA ARG A 356 255.79 4.56 -52.60
C ARG A 356 255.15 3.27 -53.11
N LYS A 357 255.00 3.10 -54.43
CA LYS A 357 254.48 1.86 -55.05
C LYS A 357 255.45 0.67 -55.06
N ARG A 358 256.58 0.74 -54.32
CA ARG A 358 257.70 -0.22 -54.49
C ARG A 358 258.37 -0.74 -53.21
N LYS A 359 257.76 -0.62 -52.02
CA LYS A 359 258.24 -1.30 -50.80
C LYS A 359 257.11 -1.97 -50.00
N LEU A 360 257.30 -3.28 -49.82
CA LEU A 360 256.83 -4.11 -48.69
C LEU A 360 255.46 -4.82 -48.70
N GLU A 361 255.02 -5.35 -49.84
CA GLU A 361 254.09 -6.52 -49.86
C GLU A 361 254.71 -7.80 -49.23
N ALA A 362 255.99 -7.77 -48.85
CA ALA A 362 256.79 -8.93 -48.47
C ALA A 362 256.87 -9.22 -46.95
N ALA A 363 256.47 -8.29 -46.07
CA ALA A 363 256.49 -8.53 -44.63
C ALA A 363 255.51 -7.65 -43.84
N ARG A 364 254.76 -8.17 -42.86
CA ARG A 364 254.44 -9.57 -42.46
C ARG A 364 253.08 -9.50 -41.74
N LYS A 365 252.07 -10.28 -42.12
CA LYS A 365 251.82 -11.68 -41.68
C LYS A 365 251.92 -11.89 -40.16
N ARG A 366 250.76 -12.13 -39.54
CA ARG A 366 250.52 -12.34 -38.09
C ARG A 366 250.71 -11.09 -37.24
N TYR A 367 250.19 -11.15 -36.01
CA TYR A 367 250.29 -10.16 -34.94
C TYR A 367 249.76 -8.75 -35.31
N THR A 368 248.48 -8.44 -35.12
CA THR A 368 247.69 -8.31 -33.86
C THR A 368 248.15 -7.19 -32.93
N GLN A 369 247.17 -6.36 -32.55
CA GLN A 369 247.06 -5.59 -31.31
C GLN A 369 247.93 -4.33 -31.13
N VAL A 370 247.20 -3.20 -31.24
CA VAL A 370 247.34 -1.95 -30.48
C VAL A 370 248.49 -1.01 -30.90
N GLU A 371 248.35 0.24 -30.44
CA GLU A 371 249.28 1.38 -30.47
C GLU A 371 249.24 2.24 -31.76
N LEU A 372 248.91 3.55 -31.70
CA LEU A 372 248.60 4.38 -30.53
C LEU A 372 247.64 5.55 -30.86
N GLN A 373 248.11 6.80 -30.74
CA GLN A 373 247.37 8.06 -30.91
C GLN A 373 247.01 8.37 -32.39
N LEU A 374 246.04 9.29 -32.62
CA LEU A 374 245.72 10.01 -33.90
C LEU A 374 245.09 9.16 -35.05
N ARG A 375 244.16 9.63 -35.92
CA ARG A 375 243.30 10.86 -35.96
C ARG A 375 242.19 10.78 -37.07
N GLU A 376 241.08 11.54 -36.90
CA GLU A 376 240.36 12.49 -37.82
C GLU A 376 240.41 12.34 -39.39
N GLU A 377 239.48 12.81 -40.27
CA GLU A 377 238.18 13.56 -40.19
C GLU A 377 237.39 13.64 -41.55
N PHE A 378 236.13 14.12 -41.48
CA PHE A 378 235.33 15.00 -42.36
C PHE A 378 234.64 14.63 -43.73
N ALA A 379 233.37 15.09 -43.81
CA ALA A 379 232.66 15.80 -44.90
C ALA A 379 231.60 15.08 -45.80
N ASN A 380 230.59 15.89 -46.21
CA ASN A 380 229.33 15.55 -46.91
C ASN A 380 229.46 15.60 -48.46
N LEU A 381 228.52 15.22 -49.35
CA LEU A 381 227.05 14.92 -49.40
C LEU A 381 226.85 13.93 -50.63
N ASP A 382 225.71 13.38 -51.10
CA ASP A 382 224.24 13.51 -50.90
C ASP A 382 223.49 12.21 -51.37
N SER A 383 222.17 12.17 -51.12
CA SER A 383 221.08 11.69 -52.03
C SER A 383 220.30 10.40 -51.69
N MET A 384 218.98 10.51 -51.95
CA MET A 384 217.97 9.47 -52.27
C MET A 384 217.08 8.77 -51.19
N GLU A 385 215.78 8.70 -51.58
CA GLU A 385 214.74 7.69 -51.34
C GLU A 385 214.04 7.42 -49.98
N LYS A 386 213.01 8.24 -49.71
CA LYS A 386 211.55 7.89 -49.79
C LYS A 386 210.95 6.62 -49.12
N LYS A 387 211.68 5.71 -48.47
CA LYS A 387 211.15 4.36 -48.11
C LYS A 387 210.82 4.09 -46.63
N THR A 388 210.91 5.08 -45.74
CA THR A 388 210.82 4.87 -44.28
C THR A 388 209.47 5.24 -43.63
N ASN A 389 208.65 6.10 -44.26
CA ASN A 389 207.46 6.65 -43.57
C ASN A 389 206.27 5.68 -43.44
N GLU A 390 206.16 4.64 -44.27
CA GLU A 390 205.02 3.70 -44.22
C GLU A 390 205.06 2.77 -42.99
N LEU A 391 206.26 2.42 -42.51
CA LEU A 391 206.43 1.48 -41.40
C LEU A 391 206.16 2.06 -40.01
N HIS A 392 206.09 3.39 -39.85
CA HIS A 392 205.90 4.00 -38.54
C HIS A 392 204.43 4.06 -38.10
N ASN A 393 203.49 4.17 -39.04
CA ASN A 393 202.06 4.26 -38.73
C ASN A 393 201.49 2.93 -38.20
N ILE A 394 201.88 1.79 -38.80
CA ILE A 394 201.39 0.45 -38.43
C ILE A 394 201.71 0.11 -36.96
N ASN A 395 202.81 0.62 -36.41
CA ASN A 395 203.24 0.34 -35.04
C ASN A 395 202.41 1.07 -33.95
N ASN A 396 201.63 2.09 -34.31
CA ASN A 396 200.81 2.85 -33.36
C ASN A 396 199.41 2.22 -33.15
N GLU A 397 198.82 1.62 -34.18
CA GLU A 397 197.45 1.07 -34.12
C GLU A 397 197.34 -0.15 -33.18
N GLU A 398 198.36 -1.03 -33.17
CA GLU A 398 198.40 -2.20 -32.28
C GLU A 398 198.58 -1.82 -30.79
N GLN A 399 199.10 -0.64 -30.47
CA GLN A 399 199.24 -0.19 -29.07
C GLN A 399 197.94 0.30 -28.44
N GLU A 400 196.90 0.61 -29.23
CA GLU A 400 195.57 0.96 -28.71
C GLU A 400 194.75 -0.30 -28.36
N ARG A 401 194.81 -1.33 -29.21
CA ARG A 401 194.08 -2.60 -29.02
C ARG A 401 194.37 -3.24 -27.66
N LEU A 402 195.63 -3.25 -27.23
CA LEU A 402 196.06 -3.83 -25.96
C LEU A 402 195.45 -3.13 -24.72
N LYS A 403 195.04 -1.86 -24.84
CA LYS A 403 194.46 -1.07 -23.73
C LYS A 403 192.95 -1.26 -23.56
N GLN A 404 192.25 -1.74 -24.59
CA GLN A 404 190.79 -1.89 -24.57
C GLN A 404 190.38 -3.17 -23.82
N GLY A 405 190.95 -4.33 -24.17
CA GLY A 405 190.61 -5.62 -23.55
C GLY A 405 190.90 -5.73 -22.04
N ILE A 406 191.74 -4.86 -21.47
CA ILE A 406 191.98 -4.81 -20.02
C ILE A 406 190.79 -4.19 -19.27
N LYS A 407 189.98 -3.34 -19.91
CA LYS A 407 188.78 -2.74 -19.28
C LYS A 407 187.60 -3.71 -19.21
N GLU A 408 187.32 -4.44 -20.28
CA GLU A 408 186.16 -5.35 -20.37
C GLU A 408 186.17 -6.43 -19.27
N VAL A 409 187.36 -6.89 -18.86
CA VAL A 409 187.57 -7.87 -17.77
C VAL A 409 187.31 -7.28 -16.36
N SER A 410 187.30 -5.94 -16.23
CA SER A 410 186.91 -5.24 -15.00
C SER A 410 185.38 -5.22 -14.87
N ASP A 411 184.69 -4.72 -15.89
CA ASP A 411 183.27 -4.38 -15.83
C ASP A 411 182.39 -5.64 -15.63
N LEU A 412 182.79 -6.78 -16.21
CA LEU A 412 182.13 -8.07 -16.04
C LEU A 412 182.16 -8.59 -14.59
N LYS A 413 183.13 -8.18 -13.76
CA LYS A 413 183.21 -8.60 -12.35
C LYS A 413 182.23 -7.84 -11.45
N GLU A 414 181.97 -6.56 -11.74
CA GLU A 414 180.97 -5.79 -11.00
C GLU A 414 179.54 -6.28 -11.26
N LEU A 415 179.23 -6.63 -12.50
CA LEU A 415 177.91 -7.16 -12.88
C LEU A 415 177.57 -8.45 -12.13
N LEU A 416 178.54 -9.37 -12.01
CA LEU A 416 178.36 -10.62 -11.30
C LEU A 416 178.01 -10.41 -9.81
N PHE A 417 178.62 -9.42 -9.16
CA PHE A 417 178.35 -9.09 -7.75
C PHE A 417 176.93 -8.53 -7.58
N LYS A 418 176.51 -7.59 -8.43
CA LYS A 418 175.18 -6.94 -8.38
C LYS A 418 174.05 -7.97 -8.49
N HIS A 419 174.10 -8.87 -9.48
CA HIS A 419 173.11 -9.94 -9.64
C HIS A 419 173.06 -10.94 -8.46
N SER A 420 174.19 -11.18 -7.79
CA SER A 420 174.21 -12.04 -6.59
C SER A 420 173.46 -11.42 -5.41
N GLN A 421 173.45 -10.09 -5.31
CA GLN A 421 172.73 -9.33 -4.27
C GLN A 421 171.23 -9.23 -4.57
N GLU A 422 170.86 -9.03 -5.84
CA GLU A 422 169.46 -9.05 -6.32
C GLU A 422 168.79 -10.40 -6.03
N LEU A 423 169.49 -11.51 -6.28
CA LEU A 423 169.00 -12.88 -6.03
C LEU A 423 168.66 -13.11 -4.53
N PHE A 424 169.40 -12.50 -3.62
CA PHE A 424 169.13 -12.60 -2.18
C PHE A 424 167.86 -11.83 -1.78
N ALA A 425 167.69 -10.61 -2.29
CA ALA A 425 166.51 -9.78 -2.02
C ALA A 425 165.21 -10.43 -2.52
N LEU A 426 165.25 -11.08 -3.68
CA LEU A 426 164.11 -11.83 -4.22
C LEU A 426 163.70 -13.02 -3.32
N ARG A 427 164.68 -13.75 -2.74
CA ARG A 427 164.40 -14.86 -1.80
C ARG A 427 163.82 -14.40 -0.46
N THR A 428 164.12 -13.18 -0.01
CA THR A 428 163.43 -12.61 1.16
C THR A 428 161.97 -12.29 0.84
N ALA A 429 161.70 -11.63 -0.29
CA ALA A 429 160.33 -11.31 -0.71
C ALA A 429 159.46 -12.56 -0.96
N GLU A 430 160.04 -13.62 -1.53
CA GLU A 430 159.37 -14.93 -1.67
C GLU A 430 158.90 -15.47 -0.31
N ARG A 431 159.73 -15.37 0.74
CA ARG A 431 159.37 -15.83 2.09
C ARG A 431 158.26 -15.01 2.74
N ASP A 432 158.26 -13.70 2.52
CA ASP A 432 157.25 -12.80 3.06
C ASP A 432 155.89 -13.02 2.36
N HIS A 433 155.87 -13.17 1.04
CA HIS A 433 154.66 -13.54 0.30
C HIS A 433 154.11 -14.92 0.69
N ILE A 434 154.96 -15.90 1.01
CA ILE A 434 154.50 -17.19 1.55
C ILE A 434 153.78 -17.01 2.92
N ALA A 435 154.25 -16.09 3.76
CA ALA A 435 153.58 -15.76 5.02
C ALA A 435 152.25 -15.01 4.79
N GLU A 436 152.20 -14.08 3.84
CA GLU A 436 150.95 -13.41 3.42
C GLU A 436 149.92 -14.42 2.87
N ILE A 437 150.34 -15.36 2.04
CA ILE A 437 149.49 -16.43 1.50
C ILE A 437 148.93 -17.30 2.64
N ALA A 438 149.75 -17.68 3.62
CA ALA A 438 149.28 -18.43 4.79
C ALA A 438 148.27 -17.64 5.64
N GLY A 439 148.51 -16.33 5.83
CA GLY A 439 147.57 -15.41 6.47
C GLY A 439 146.24 -15.33 5.72
N GLY A 440 146.29 -15.11 4.40
CA GLY A 440 145.14 -15.06 3.51
C GLY A 440 144.34 -16.38 3.49
N GLN A 441 145.01 -17.53 3.51
CA GLN A 441 144.34 -18.84 3.64
C GLN A 441 143.58 -18.99 4.96
N SER A 442 144.08 -18.41 6.06
CA SER A 442 143.36 -18.41 7.35
C SER A 442 142.11 -17.51 7.31
N GLN A 443 142.22 -16.33 6.71
CA GLN A 443 141.08 -15.43 6.50
C GLN A 443 140.04 -16.07 5.57
N ASN A 444 140.48 -16.73 4.50
CA ASN A 444 139.59 -17.39 3.54
C ASN A 444 138.84 -18.57 4.19
N LYS A 445 139.45 -19.32 5.12
CA LYS A 445 138.75 -20.32 5.95
C LYS A 445 137.69 -19.68 6.86
N ASN A 446 138.00 -18.55 7.49
CA ASN A 446 137.04 -17.82 8.33
C ASN A 446 135.87 -17.26 7.51
N LEU A 447 136.14 -16.70 6.32
CA LEU A 447 135.12 -16.24 5.38
C LEU A 447 134.28 -17.41 4.84
N THR A 448 134.89 -18.54 4.49
CA THR A 448 134.18 -19.77 4.09
C THR A 448 133.25 -20.25 5.20
N HIS A 449 133.69 -20.21 6.46
CA HIS A 449 132.82 -20.56 7.58
C HIS A 449 131.69 -19.52 7.75
N LYS A 450 131.96 -18.23 7.54
CA LYS A 450 130.92 -17.19 7.56
C LYS A 450 129.89 -17.35 6.43
N ILE A 451 130.34 -17.76 5.25
CA ILE A 451 129.47 -18.15 4.12
C ILE A 451 128.59 -19.32 4.54
N SER A 452 129.15 -20.40 5.10
CA SER A 452 128.34 -21.54 5.57
C SER A 452 127.31 -21.19 6.67
N GLN A 453 127.57 -20.16 7.49
CA GLN A 453 126.60 -19.63 8.45
C GLN A 453 125.49 -18.81 7.77
N LEU A 454 125.82 -18.06 6.72
CA LEU A 454 124.85 -17.32 5.92
C LEU A 454 124.01 -18.26 5.05
N ASP A 455 124.61 -19.28 4.45
CA ASP A 455 123.88 -20.33 3.70
C ASP A 455 122.88 -21.05 4.61
N ALA A 456 123.27 -21.40 5.84
CA ALA A 456 122.35 -21.98 6.83
C ALA A 456 121.23 -20.99 7.25
N GLN A 457 121.47 -19.68 7.20
CA GLN A 457 120.41 -18.67 7.39
C GLN A 457 119.53 -18.52 6.16
N VAL A 458 120.07 -18.61 4.94
CA VAL A 458 119.32 -18.60 3.68
C VAL A 458 118.44 -19.84 3.58
N VAL A 459 118.93 -21.03 3.94
CA VAL A 459 118.12 -22.25 4.00
C VAL A 459 116.98 -22.10 5.02
N ARG A 460 117.22 -21.55 6.22
CA ARG A 460 116.13 -21.23 7.17
C ARG A 460 115.17 -20.18 6.65
N GLN A 461 115.63 -19.18 5.91
CA GLN A 461 114.77 -18.19 5.27
C GLN A 461 113.96 -18.82 4.14
N GLN A 462 114.50 -19.80 3.40
CA GLN A 462 113.77 -20.62 2.43
C GLN A 462 112.76 -21.54 3.12
N GLU A 463 113.08 -22.18 4.25
CA GLU A 463 112.13 -22.95 5.06
C GLU A 463 110.98 -22.07 5.56
N LEU A 464 111.29 -20.86 6.04
CA LEU A 464 110.29 -19.87 6.48
C LEU A 464 109.48 -19.31 5.31
N LEU A 465 110.09 -19.11 4.13
CA LEU A 465 109.39 -18.70 2.90
C LEU A 465 108.49 -19.83 2.42
N TYR A 466 108.94 -21.08 2.33
CA TYR A 466 108.09 -22.22 2.00
C TYR A 466 106.95 -22.41 3.00
N ALA A 467 107.19 -22.19 4.30
CA ALA A 467 106.14 -22.21 5.31
C ALA A 467 105.16 -21.03 5.16
N ALA A 468 105.64 -19.84 4.79
CA ALA A 468 104.81 -18.67 4.50
C ALA A 468 104.00 -18.88 3.21
N GLU A 469 104.62 -19.31 2.12
CA GLU A 469 104.01 -19.68 0.83
C GLU A 469 103.00 -20.81 0.98
N PHE A 470 103.26 -21.83 1.79
CA PHE A 470 102.29 -22.89 2.09
C PHE A 470 101.09 -22.36 2.88
N ASN A 471 101.30 -21.45 3.83
CA ASN A 471 100.22 -20.77 4.54
C ASN A 471 99.46 -19.78 3.65
N ILE A 472 100.15 -19.07 2.75
CA ILE A 472 99.57 -18.20 1.72
C ILE A 472 98.72 -19.06 0.77
N GLN A 473 99.23 -20.16 0.22
CA GLN A 473 98.44 -21.10 -0.58
C GLN A 473 97.25 -21.69 0.19
N GLN A 474 97.35 -21.92 1.50
CA GLN A 474 96.19 -22.32 2.30
C GLN A 474 95.18 -21.19 2.49
N LEU A 475 95.63 -19.92 2.60
CA LEU A 475 94.78 -18.74 2.68
C LEU A 475 94.15 -18.42 1.32
N GLU A 476 94.89 -18.50 0.22
CA GLU A 476 94.40 -18.43 -1.16
C GLU A 476 93.36 -19.52 -1.41
N ARG A 477 93.62 -20.79 -1.03
CA ARG A 477 92.62 -21.87 -1.09
C ARG A 477 91.44 -21.70 -0.11
N LYS A 478 91.45 -20.70 0.78
CA LYS A 478 90.29 -20.30 1.62
C LYS A 478 89.59 -19.06 1.03
N VAL A 479 90.34 -18.10 0.49
CA VAL A 479 89.86 -16.88 -0.19
C VAL A 479 89.21 -17.22 -1.52
N ALA A 480 89.77 -18.12 -2.32
CA ALA A 480 89.16 -18.66 -3.53
C ALA A 480 87.81 -19.34 -3.21
N ARG A 481 87.78 -20.18 -2.16
CA ARG A 481 86.52 -20.81 -1.68
C ARG A 481 85.52 -19.81 -1.10
N ALA A 482 85.96 -18.69 -0.53
CA ALA A 482 85.10 -17.59 -0.10
C ALA A 482 84.62 -16.71 -1.27
N GLY A 483 85.43 -16.57 -2.32
CA GLY A 483 85.13 -15.84 -3.57
C GLY A 483 84.32 -16.64 -4.59
N GLY A 484 84.08 -17.93 -4.35
CA GLY A 484 83.19 -18.78 -5.15
C GLY A 484 83.85 -19.94 -5.90
N GLU A 485 85.18 -20.02 -5.92
CA GLU A 485 85.91 -21.13 -6.53
C GLU A 485 85.91 -22.37 -5.62
N ARG A 486 85.11 -23.35 -6.02
CA ARG A 486 85.04 -24.69 -5.44
C ARG A 486 85.82 -25.68 -6.30
N SER A 487 86.17 -26.84 -5.74
CA SER A 487 86.82 -27.92 -6.51
C SER A 487 85.96 -28.30 -7.72
N ASP A 488 86.54 -28.66 -8.86
CA ASP A 488 85.77 -29.03 -10.08
C ASP A 488 84.76 -30.16 -9.84
N GLU A 489 85.01 -31.02 -8.85
CA GLU A 489 84.13 -32.11 -8.46
C GLU A 489 82.93 -31.62 -7.61
N GLU A 490 83.18 -30.71 -6.66
CA GLU A 490 82.11 -29.98 -5.94
C GLU A 490 81.32 -29.08 -6.91
N ARG A 491 81.99 -28.45 -7.88
CA ARG A 491 81.42 -27.56 -8.89
C ARG A 491 80.58 -28.35 -9.88
N ARG A 492 81.00 -29.56 -10.28
CA ARG A 492 80.15 -30.51 -11.04
C ARG A 492 78.94 -30.95 -10.23
N LEU A 493 79.11 -31.39 -8.98
CA LEU A 493 77.99 -31.82 -8.14
C LEU A 493 76.98 -30.69 -7.90
N LEU A 494 77.45 -29.46 -7.67
CA LEU A 494 76.60 -28.29 -7.50
C LEU A 494 75.98 -27.82 -8.81
N ASN A 495 76.68 -27.84 -9.95
CA ASN A 495 76.08 -27.55 -11.25
C ASN A 495 75.02 -28.58 -11.61
N MET A 496 75.27 -29.88 -11.40
CA MET A 496 74.29 -30.95 -11.62
C MET A 496 73.11 -30.85 -10.65
N LYS A 497 73.32 -30.33 -9.43
CA LYS A 497 72.25 -30.01 -8.49
C LYS A 497 71.47 -28.76 -8.89
N ILE A 498 72.13 -27.76 -9.47
CA ILE A 498 71.50 -26.59 -10.07
C ILE A 498 70.66 -27.03 -11.28
N GLU A 499 71.20 -27.81 -12.21
CA GLU A 499 70.45 -28.37 -13.36
C GLU A 499 69.24 -29.20 -12.91
N GLN A 500 69.36 -30.03 -11.87
CA GLN A 500 68.22 -30.73 -11.28
C GLN A 500 67.17 -29.76 -10.70
N LEU A 501 67.60 -28.70 -10.02
CA LEU A 501 66.71 -27.72 -9.40
C LEU A 501 66.11 -26.74 -10.42
N THR A 502 66.81 -26.40 -11.51
CA THR A 502 66.26 -25.60 -12.60
C THR A 502 65.32 -26.44 -13.45
N ALA A 503 65.63 -27.70 -13.74
CA ALA A 503 64.68 -28.61 -14.40
C ALA A 503 63.41 -28.81 -13.56
N GLN A 504 63.53 -28.96 -12.23
CA GLN A 504 62.38 -29.00 -11.32
C GLN A 504 61.64 -27.65 -11.25
N LEU A 505 62.35 -26.52 -11.32
CA LEU A 505 61.71 -25.20 -11.38
C LEU A 505 60.99 -24.97 -12.71
N GLU A 506 61.55 -25.42 -13.83
CA GLU A 506 60.97 -25.36 -15.18
C GLU A 506 59.76 -26.30 -15.29
N GLU A 507 59.84 -27.52 -14.76
CA GLU A 507 58.70 -28.45 -14.62
C GLU A 507 57.59 -27.80 -13.77
N LYS A 508 57.91 -27.26 -12.58
CA LYS A 508 56.91 -26.67 -11.68
C LYS A 508 56.37 -25.32 -12.16
N THR A 509 57.14 -24.54 -12.92
CA THR A 509 56.62 -23.34 -13.59
C THR A 509 55.82 -23.68 -14.85
N ALA A 510 56.14 -24.75 -15.58
CA ALA A 510 55.30 -25.27 -16.65
C ALA A 510 53.96 -25.80 -16.11
N GLU A 511 53.97 -26.59 -15.03
CA GLU A 511 52.77 -26.99 -14.29
C GLU A 511 51.97 -25.78 -13.80
N HIS A 512 52.63 -24.80 -13.17
CA HIS A 512 51.97 -23.58 -12.70
C HIS A 512 51.37 -22.76 -13.85
N ASN A 513 52.07 -22.63 -14.98
CA ASN A 513 51.57 -21.93 -16.17
C ASN A 513 50.40 -22.68 -16.81
N MET A 514 50.45 -24.01 -16.88
CA MET A 514 49.32 -24.84 -17.35
C MET A 514 48.12 -24.72 -16.42
N LEU A 515 48.32 -24.79 -15.10
CA LEU A 515 47.27 -24.62 -14.10
C LEU A 515 46.70 -23.20 -14.11
N SER A 516 47.54 -22.16 -14.26
CA SER A 516 47.11 -20.77 -14.36
C SER A 516 46.31 -20.52 -15.64
N ALA A 517 46.73 -21.10 -16.78
CA ALA A 517 45.95 -21.09 -18.02
C ALA A 517 44.62 -21.85 -17.87
N SER A 518 44.64 -23.02 -17.20
CA SER A 518 43.43 -23.82 -16.94
C SER A 518 42.46 -23.14 -15.96
N VAL A 519 42.97 -22.42 -14.96
CA VAL A 519 42.15 -21.61 -14.05
C VAL A 519 41.56 -20.45 -14.83
N LYS A 520 42.33 -19.77 -15.67
CA LYS A 520 41.84 -18.66 -16.50
C LYS A 520 40.77 -19.10 -17.50
N THR A 521 40.95 -20.22 -18.21
CA THR A 521 39.89 -20.75 -19.09
C THR A 521 38.67 -21.22 -18.29
N ALA A 522 38.85 -21.76 -17.08
CA ALA A 522 37.74 -22.06 -16.19
C ALA A 522 37.01 -20.78 -15.72
N GLU A 523 37.73 -19.70 -15.40
CA GLU A 523 37.16 -18.40 -15.04
C GLU A 523 36.41 -17.75 -16.21
N ASP A 524 36.97 -17.78 -17.42
CA ASP A 524 36.31 -17.32 -18.65
C ASP A 524 35.04 -18.14 -18.93
N HIS A 525 35.11 -19.48 -18.83
CA HIS A 525 33.93 -20.34 -18.93
C HIS A 525 32.91 -20.07 -17.81
N LEU A 526 33.33 -19.73 -16.59
CA LEU A 526 32.43 -19.39 -15.48
C LEU A 526 31.78 -18.02 -15.70
N ALA A 527 32.51 -17.06 -16.29
CA ALA A 527 31.98 -15.76 -16.70
C ALA A 527 30.94 -15.89 -17.82
N ASP A 528 31.21 -16.72 -18.83
CA ASP A 528 30.25 -16.99 -19.92
C ASP A 528 29.05 -17.83 -19.45
N ASN A 529 29.24 -18.80 -18.55
CA ASN A 529 28.11 -19.49 -17.91
C ASN A 529 27.28 -18.55 -17.01
N ARG A 530 27.90 -17.57 -16.35
CA ARG A 530 27.17 -16.51 -15.62
C ARG A 530 26.38 -15.61 -16.57
N ARG A 531 26.96 -15.22 -17.72
CA ARG A 531 26.25 -14.47 -18.77
C ARG A 531 25.07 -15.26 -19.34
N LEU A 532 25.29 -16.54 -19.68
CA LEU A 532 24.25 -17.44 -20.18
C LEU A 532 23.16 -17.70 -19.15
N SER A 533 23.51 -17.83 -17.86
CA SER A 533 22.54 -17.90 -16.77
C SER A 533 21.74 -16.60 -16.61
N ALA A 534 22.38 -15.43 -16.76
CA ALA A 534 21.72 -14.13 -16.75
C ALA A 534 20.76 -13.93 -17.95
N THR A 535 21.12 -14.39 -19.15
CA THR A 535 20.20 -14.39 -20.29
C THR A 535 19.06 -15.40 -20.08
N LEU A 536 19.36 -16.65 -19.69
CA LEU A 536 18.33 -17.67 -19.45
C LEU A 536 17.35 -17.28 -18.33
N THR A 537 17.81 -16.57 -17.29
CA THR A 537 16.92 -16.04 -16.24
C THR A 537 16.09 -14.86 -16.73
N ARG A 538 16.65 -13.95 -17.54
CA ARG A 538 15.89 -12.91 -18.24
C ARG A 538 14.83 -13.52 -19.15
N ASP A 539 15.20 -14.48 -19.99
CA ASP A 539 14.30 -15.16 -20.92
C ASP A 539 13.23 -15.95 -20.16
N ALA A 540 13.57 -16.60 -19.04
CA ALA A 540 12.60 -17.22 -18.14
C ALA A 540 11.64 -16.21 -17.49
N THR A 541 12.07 -14.99 -17.17
CA THR A 541 11.14 -13.93 -16.73
C THR A 541 10.24 -13.45 -17.87
N GLN A 542 10.77 -13.25 -19.08
CA GLN A 542 9.96 -12.90 -20.26
C GLN A 542 8.94 -13.99 -20.60
N LEU A 543 9.32 -15.26 -20.55
CA LEU A 543 8.41 -16.40 -20.73
C LEU A 543 7.36 -16.45 -19.61
N LYS A 544 7.71 -16.18 -18.35
CA LYS A 544 6.72 -16.06 -17.26
C LYS A 544 5.73 -14.91 -17.50
N HIS A 545 6.19 -13.75 -17.98
CA HIS A 545 5.29 -12.65 -18.36
C HIS A 545 4.39 -13.03 -19.54
N LYS A 546 4.92 -13.65 -20.60
CA LYS A 546 4.13 -14.09 -21.75
C LYS A 546 3.14 -15.21 -21.39
N ILE A 547 3.49 -16.11 -20.46
CA ILE A 547 2.57 -17.09 -19.88
C ILE A 547 1.46 -16.40 -19.09
N ALA A 548 1.78 -15.39 -18.26
CA ALA A 548 0.78 -14.63 -17.50
C ALA A 548 -0.19 -13.88 -18.43
N GLU A 549 0.32 -13.22 -19.47
CA GLU A 549 -0.47 -12.60 -20.54
C GLU A 549 -1.38 -13.63 -21.23
N LEU A 550 -0.83 -14.77 -21.67
CA LEU A 550 -1.60 -15.83 -22.32
C LEU A 550 -2.65 -16.45 -21.39
N THR A 551 -2.40 -16.59 -20.08
CA THR A 551 -3.44 -17.03 -19.14
C THR A 551 -4.54 -15.98 -18.96
N LEU A 552 -4.22 -14.68 -18.99
CA LEU A 552 -5.22 -13.61 -18.96
C LEU A 552 -6.06 -13.58 -20.25
N GLU A 553 -5.44 -13.78 -21.41
CA GLU A 553 -6.09 -13.94 -22.72
C GLU A 553 -7.00 -15.20 -22.72
N CYS A 554 -6.52 -16.34 -22.21
CA CYS A 554 -7.32 -17.55 -22.05
C CYS A 554 -8.47 -17.37 -21.05
N GLU A 555 -8.28 -16.66 -19.94
CA GLU A 555 -9.37 -16.38 -18.99
C GLU A 555 -10.43 -15.45 -19.58
N THR A 556 -10.02 -14.37 -20.24
CA THR A 556 -10.95 -13.40 -20.84
C THR A 556 -11.72 -14.00 -22.01
N THR A 557 -11.07 -14.81 -22.85
CA THR A 557 -11.76 -15.60 -23.90
C THR A 557 -12.64 -16.70 -23.31
N LEU A 558 -12.25 -17.38 -22.23
CA LEU A 558 -13.11 -18.36 -21.57
C LEU A 558 -14.32 -17.71 -20.87
N ARG A 559 -14.18 -16.48 -20.35
CA ARG A 559 -15.30 -15.67 -19.87
C ARG A 559 -16.24 -15.25 -21.02
N SER A 560 -15.71 -14.81 -22.16
CA SER A 560 -16.55 -14.45 -23.32
C SER A 560 -17.23 -15.65 -23.97
N VAL A 561 -16.57 -16.81 -24.04
CA VAL A 561 -17.17 -18.09 -24.47
C VAL A 561 -18.29 -18.53 -23.50
N LYS A 562 -18.11 -18.37 -22.18
CA LYS A 562 -19.17 -18.60 -21.19
C LYS A 562 -20.36 -17.64 -21.38
N ALA A 563 -20.11 -16.37 -21.72
CA ALA A 563 -21.18 -15.41 -22.02
C ALA A 563 -21.93 -15.77 -23.31
N ARG A 564 -21.23 -16.01 -24.42
CA ARG A 564 -21.83 -16.48 -25.69
C ARG A 564 -22.57 -17.81 -25.55
N ARG A 565 -22.12 -18.70 -24.66
CA ARG A 565 -22.84 -19.93 -24.33
C ARG A 565 -24.17 -19.63 -23.64
N LYS A 566 -24.22 -18.73 -22.67
CA LYS A 566 -25.47 -18.28 -22.05
C LYS A 566 -26.41 -17.63 -23.07
N GLU A 567 -25.92 -16.66 -23.85
CA GLU A 567 -26.72 -16.03 -24.92
C GLU A 567 -27.32 -17.06 -25.90
N LYS A 568 -26.59 -18.14 -26.22
CA LYS A 568 -27.10 -19.25 -27.03
C LYS A 568 -28.16 -20.06 -26.28
N GLU A 569 -27.93 -20.39 -25.01
CA GLU A 569 -28.87 -21.17 -24.19
C GLU A 569 -30.18 -20.37 -23.97
N ASP A 570 -30.09 -19.08 -23.64
CA ASP A 570 -31.21 -18.12 -23.54
C ASP A 570 -31.94 -17.98 -24.90
N GLY A 571 -31.19 -17.86 -26.00
CA GLY A 571 -31.73 -17.79 -27.36
C GLY A 571 -32.42 -19.08 -27.81
N MET A 572 -31.96 -20.25 -27.35
CA MET A 572 -32.62 -21.54 -27.56
C MET A 572 -33.93 -21.62 -26.78
N VAL A 573 -33.95 -21.18 -25.52
CA VAL A 573 -35.19 -21.09 -24.72
C VAL A 573 -36.20 -20.14 -25.39
N ALA A 574 -35.77 -18.96 -25.83
CA ALA A 574 -36.63 -18.02 -26.55
C ALA A 574 -37.17 -18.62 -27.87
N HIS A 575 -36.34 -19.35 -28.62
CA HIS A 575 -36.76 -20.04 -29.83
C HIS A 575 -37.78 -21.17 -29.56
N ASP A 576 -37.64 -21.91 -28.46
CA ASP A 576 -38.59 -22.97 -28.08
C ASP A 576 -39.89 -22.39 -27.47
N VAL A 577 -39.84 -21.25 -26.78
CA VAL A 577 -41.04 -20.47 -26.43
C VAL A 577 -41.78 -20.01 -27.70
N LEU A 578 -41.08 -19.43 -28.67
CA LEU A 578 -41.67 -19.05 -29.96
C LEU A 578 -42.24 -20.25 -30.73
N LYS A 579 -41.63 -21.45 -30.65
CA LYS A 579 -42.25 -22.68 -31.19
C LYS A 579 -43.54 -23.04 -30.48
N LEU A 580 -43.62 -22.88 -29.15
CA LEU A 580 -44.84 -23.14 -28.39
C LEU A 580 -45.93 -22.11 -28.71
N GLU A 581 -45.59 -20.85 -28.95
CA GLU A 581 -46.53 -19.84 -29.43
C GLU A 581 -47.00 -20.12 -30.86
N VAL A 582 -46.10 -20.48 -31.77
CA VAL A 582 -46.45 -20.91 -33.14
C VAL A 582 -47.32 -22.18 -33.15
N LYS A 583 -47.12 -23.11 -32.19
CA LYS A 583 -48.05 -24.24 -31.98
C LYS A 583 -49.41 -23.74 -31.53
N LYS A 584 -49.50 -23.01 -30.41
CA LYS A 584 -50.77 -22.44 -29.90
C LYS A 584 -51.54 -21.66 -30.97
N LEU A 585 -50.86 -20.88 -31.80
CA LEU A 585 -51.46 -20.12 -32.90
C LEU A 585 -51.93 -21.02 -34.05
N LYS A 586 -51.23 -22.12 -34.36
CA LYS A 586 -51.69 -23.14 -35.31
C LYS A 586 -52.88 -23.94 -34.78
N ASP A 587 -52.85 -24.31 -33.50
CA ASP A 587 -53.93 -25.05 -32.84
C ASP A 587 -55.20 -24.18 -32.76
N LEU A 588 -55.05 -22.88 -32.44
CA LEU A 588 -56.15 -21.91 -32.48
C LEU A 588 -56.64 -21.65 -33.91
N LEU A 589 -55.75 -21.59 -34.91
CA LEU A 589 -56.14 -21.48 -36.32
C LEU A 589 -56.90 -22.72 -36.80
N ALA A 590 -56.50 -23.92 -36.37
CA ALA A 590 -57.21 -25.17 -36.67
C ALA A 590 -58.61 -25.15 -36.04
N LEU A 591 -58.73 -24.80 -34.75
CA LEU A 591 -60.02 -24.63 -34.08
C LEU A 591 -60.93 -23.62 -34.79
N ARG A 592 -60.39 -22.48 -35.26
CA ARG A 592 -61.16 -21.51 -36.06
C ARG A 592 -61.52 -22.03 -37.45
N ALA A 593 -60.68 -22.87 -38.07
CA ALA A 593 -61.01 -23.53 -39.34
C ALA A 593 -62.12 -24.57 -39.16
N ASP A 594 -62.08 -25.35 -38.09
CA ASP A 594 -63.13 -26.32 -37.73
C ASP A 594 -64.45 -25.63 -37.37
N GLU A 595 -64.41 -24.51 -36.63
CA GLU A 595 -65.57 -23.64 -36.39
C GLU A 595 -66.17 -23.10 -37.70
N VAL A 596 -65.34 -22.54 -38.59
CA VAL A 596 -65.79 -22.03 -39.89
C VAL A 596 -66.38 -23.14 -40.74
N HIS A 597 -65.74 -24.30 -40.82
CA HIS A 597 -66.26 -25.46 -41.55
C HIS A 597 -67.58 -25.97 -40.94
N GLY A 598 -67.72 -25.97 -39.61
CA GLY A 598 -68.97 -26.27 -38.91
C GLY A 598 -70.09 -25.27 -39.23
N LEU A 599 -69.76 -23.97 -39.31
CA LEU A 599 -70.69 -22.92 -39.71
C LEU A 599 -71.06 -23.00 -41.19
N GLU A 600 -70.13 -23.35 -42.08
CA GLU A 600 -70.37 -23.58 -43.51
C GLU A 600 -71.26 -24.80 -43.73
N ASN A 601 -70.98 -25.93 -43.06
CA ASN A 601 -71.83 -27.13 -43.09
C ASN A 601 -73.24 -26.82 -42.57
N ARG A 602 -73.37 -26.08 -41.47
CA ARG A 602 -74.68 -25.69 -40.92
C ARG A 602 -75.42 -24.71 -41.82
N LYS A 603 -74.71 -23.77 -42.46
CA LYS A 603 -75.26 -22.88 -43.48
C LYS A 603 -75.77 -23.68 -44.68
N PHE A 604 -74.98 -24.62 -45.19
CA PHE A 604 -75.36 -25.49 -46.31
C PHE A 604 -76.60 -26.34 -45.96
N GLN A 605 -76.64 -26.96 -44.78
CA GLN A 605 -77.83 -27.67 -44.28
C GLN A 605 -79.07 -26.77 -44.20
N MET A 606 -78.93 -25.53 -43.72
CA MET A 606 -80.04 -24.57 -43.70
C MET A 606 -80.45 -24.09 -45.10
N GLN A 607 -79.52 -23.99 -46.06
CA GLN A 607 -79.85 -23.68 -47.45
C GLN A 607 -80.63 -24.82 -48.11
N MET A 608 -80.18 -26.08 -47.96
CA MET A 608 -80.89 -27.25 -48.47
C MET A 608 -82.28 -27.38 -47.83
N SER A 609 -82.40 -27.24 -46.51
CA SER A 609 -83.70 -27.27 -45.83
C SER A 609 -84.63 -26.10 -46.23
N LEU A 610 -84.07 -24.95 -46.58
CA LEU A 610 -84.84 -23.81 -47.12
C LEU A 610 -85.29 -24.08 -48.57
N GLU A 611 -84.48 -24.74 -49.39
CA GLU A 611 -84.84 -25.16 -50.74
C GLU A 611 -85.91 -26.27 -50.74
N GLU A 612 -85.81 -27.24 -49.82
CA GLU A 612 -86.87 -28.23 -49.53
C GLU A 612 -88.18 -27.53 -49.13
N ARG A 613 -88.14 -26.66 -48.10
CA ARG A 613 -89.30 -25.85 -47.65
C ARG A 613 -89.89 -24.98 -48.76
N LYS A 614 -89.06 -24.44 -49.63
CA LYS A 614 -89.49 -23.65 -50.80
C LYS A 614 -90.21 -24.54 -51.81
N HIS A 615 -89.69 -25.72 -52.09
CA HIS A 615 -90.33 -26.68 -52.99
C HIS A 615 -91.65 -27.23 -52.42
N GLU A 616 -91.70 -27.56 -51.13
CA GLU A 616 -92.95 -27.88 -50.42
C GLU A 616 -93.98 -26.75 -50.58
N THR A 617 -93.55 -25.50 -50.39
CA THR A 617 -94.41 -24.30 -50.52
C THR A 617 -94.88 -24.09 -51.96
N GLU A 618 -94.04 -24.38 -52.95
CA GLU A 618 -94.40 -24.32 -54.38
C GLU A 618 -95.43 -25.39 -54.74
N VAL A 619 -95.23 -26.64 -54.30
CA VAL A 619 -96.20 -27.74 -54.49
C VAL A 619 -97.52 -27.43 -53.77
N HIS A 620 -97.49 -26.90 -52.54
CA HIS A 620 -98.70 -26.44 -51.85
C HIS A 620 -99.40 -25.30 -52.59
N ALA A 621 -98.66 -24.35 -53.18
CA ALA A 621 -99.22 -23.29 -53.99
C ALA A 621 -99.84 -23.82 -55.30
N GLU A 622 -99.27 -24.86 -55.91
CA GLU A 622 -99.86 -25.53 -57.09
C GLU A 622 -101.13 -26.31 -56.73
N ILE A 623 -101.15 -27.02 -55.61
CA ILE A 623 -102.37 -27.67 -55.07
C ILE A 623 -103.45 -26.61 -54.81
N LEU A 624 -103.11 -25.47 -54.20
CA LEU A 624 -104.06 -24.37 -53.96
C LEU A 624 -104.56 -23.72 -55.26
N ARG A 625 -103.72 -23.59 -56.29
CA ARG A 625 -104.16 -23.15 -57.64
C ARG A 625 -105.12 -24.16 -58.27
N ALA A 626 -104.85 -25.46 -58.15
CA ALA A 626 -105.73 -26.51 -58.64
C ALA A 626 -107.08 -26.52 -57.91
N GLN A 627 -107.08 -26.40 -56.59
CA GLN A 627 -108.30 -26.26 -55.77
C GLN A 627 -109.09 -25.00 -56.14
N LEU A 628 -108.41 -23.86 -56.32
CA LEU A 628 -109.05 -22.61 -56.75
C LEU A 628 -109.68 -22.75 -58.15
N LYS A 629 -109.05 -23.48 -59.07
CA LYS A 629 -109.63 -23.80 -60.38
C LYS A 629 -110.88 -24.69 -60.24
N THR A 630 -110.85 -25.75 -59.43
CA THR A 630 -112.05 -26.58 -59.19
C THR A 630 -113.17 -25.79 -58.52
N VAL A 631 -112.86 -24.88 -57.59
CA VAL A 631 -113.85 -23.98 -56.96
C VAL A 631 -114.41 -22.96 -57.97
N GLN A 632 -113.63 -22.49 -58.94
CA GLN A 632 -114.14 -21.67 -60.04
C GLN A 632 -115.06 -22.46 -60.98
N GLU A 633 -114.75 -23.72 -61.26
CA GLU A 633 -115.59 -24.62 -62.07
C GLU A 633 -116.90 -24.98 -61.34
N ASP A 634 -116.85 -25.30 -60.04
CA ASP A 634 -118.04 -25.50 -59.20
C ASP A 634 -118.86 -24.21 -59.03
N MET A 635 -118.22 -23.05 -58.84
CA MET A 635 -118.91 -21.75 -58.82
C MET A 635 -119.61 -21.49 -60.15
N HIS A 636 -118.98 -21.80 -61.28
CA HIS A 636 -119.62 -21.67 -62.59
C HIS A 636 -120.84 -22.59 -62.71
N ARG A 637 -120.72 -23.86 -62.30
CA ARG A 637 -121.86 -24.80 -62.24
C ARG A 637 -122.98 -24.28 -61.35
N ALA A 638 -122.65 -23.77 -60.16
CA ALA A 638 -123.60 -23.16 -59.23
C ALA A 638 -124.28 -21.91 -59.80
N THR A 639 -123.60 -21.07 -60.61
CA THR A 639 -124.24 -19.94 -61.29
C THR A 639 -125.20 -20.36 -62.41
N LEU A 640 -124.95 -21.48 -63.09
CA LEU A 640 -125.87 -22.08 -64.05
C LEU A 640 -127.10 -22.66 -63.32
N GLU A 641 -126.89 -23.46 -62.28
CA GLU A 641 -127.98 -23.98 -61.44
C GLU A 641 -128.80 -22.83 -60.81
N LEU A 642 -128.17 -21.74 -60.36
CA LEU A 642 -128.85 -20.55 -59.83
C LEU A 642 -129.77 -19.90 -60.88
N ARG A 643 -129.34 -19.81 -62.16
CA ARG A 643 -130.20 -19.27 -63.22
C ARG A 643 -131.41 -20.16 -63.49
N ASP A 644 -131.24 -21.48 -63.52
CA ASP A 644 -132.36 -22.42 -63.64
C ASP A 644 -133.32 -22.33 -62.44
N ARG A 645 -132.79 -22.10 -61.22
CA ARG A 645 -133.60 -21.87 -60.02
C ARG A 645 -134.32 -20.52 -60.06
N GLN A 646 -133.68 -19.44 -60.52
CA GLN A 646 -134.33 -18.13 -60.73
C GLN A 646 -135.48 -18.24 -61.73
N LEU A 647 -135.27 -18.93 -62.86
CA LEU A 647 -136.31 -19.24 -63.85
C LEU A 647 -137.43 -20.16 -63.31
N LYS A 648 -137.26 -20.77 -62.13
CA LYS A 648 -138.27 -21.60 -61.44
C LYS A 648 -138.95 -20.84 -60.31
N VAL A 649 -138.24 -19.94 -59.61
CA VAL A 649 -138.79 -19.00 -58.61
C VAL A 649 -139.73 -18.00 -59.28
N ALA A 650 -139.37 -17.39 -60.41
CA ALA A 650 -140.25 -16.48 -61.14
C ALA A 650 -141.59 -17.13 -61.55
N ARG A 651 -141.58 -18.44 -61.87
CA ARG A 651 -142.78 -19.23 -62.16
C ARG A 651 -143.61 -19.60 -60.92
N LEU A 652 -143.05 -19.48 -59.72
CA LEU A 652 -143.74 -19.70 -58.44
C LEU A 652 -144.23 -18.39 -57.81
N GLN A 653 -143.51 -17.28 -58.01
CA GLN A 653 -143.86 -15.95 -57.51
C GLN A 653 -145.21 -15.49 -58.08
N ASN A 654 -145.37 -15.54 -59.41
CA ASN A 654 -146.64 -15.30 -60.11
C ASN A 654 -147.80 -16.24 -59.68
N LYS A 655 -147.50 -17.34 -58.97
CA LYS A 655 -148.50 -18.28 -58.42
C LYS A 655 -148.78 -18.04 -56.93
N PHE A 656 -147.89 -17.33 -56.24
CA PHE A 656 -148.00 -16.99 -54.82
C PHE A 656 -148.79 -15.70 -54.61
N ASP A 657 -148.55 -14.67 -55.43
CA ASP A 657 -149.23 -13.37 -55.34
C ASP A 657 -150.76 -13.50 -55.49
N VAL A 658 -151.21 -14.45 -56.31
CA VAL A 658 -152.63 -14.81 -56.50
C VAL A 658 -153.27 -15.45 -55.24
N MET A 659 -152.48 -16.04 -54.33
CA MET A 659 -152.99 -16.65 -53.09
C MET A 659 -152.84 -15.76 -51.85
N VAL A 660 -151.84 -14.87 -51.81
CA VAL A 660 -151.58 -13.99 -50.65
C VAL A 660 -152.65 -12.93 -50.46
N GLY A 661 -153.34 -12.50 -51.53
CA GLY A 661 -154.45 -11.54 -51.47
C GLY A 661 -155.70 -11.97 -50.68
N LYS A 662 -155.62 -12.99 -49.81
CA LYS A 662 -156.76 -13.49 -49.01
C LYS A 662 -156.45 -13.90 -47.56
N ARG A 663 -155.26 -13.61 -47.01
CA ARG A 663 -154.99 -13.71 -45.55
C ARG A 663 -153.76 -12.88 -45.12
N CYS A 664 -153.78 -12.45 -43.86
CA CYS A 664 -152.68 -11.77 -43.16
C CYS A 664 -152.31 -10.37 -43.66
N THR A 665 -153.31 -9.48 -43.69
CA THR A 665 -153.12 -8.12 -43.17
C THR A 665 -152.67 -8.18 -41.70
N GLY A 666 -151.85 -7.27 -41.18
CA GLY A 666 -151.20 -6.14 -41.83
C GLY A 666 -150.04 -5.63 -40.96
N GLY A 667 -149.25 -4.70 -41.50
CA GLY A 667 -148.02 -4.25 -40.86
C GLY A 667 -148.22 -3.45 -39.57
N GLU A 668 -147.21 -3.56 -38.73
CA GLU A 668 -146.59 -2.47 -37.96
C GLU A 668 -147.02 -1.06 -38.41
N ALA A 669 -147.53 -0.25 -37.47
CA ALA A 669 -146.94 1.04 -37.05
C ALA A 669 -147.96 1.98 -36.39
N LYS A 670 -147.39 2.98 -35.68
CA LYS A 670 -147.93 4.30 -35.29
C LYS A 670 -148.43 4.50 -33.87
N GLU A 671 -148.13 5.72 -33.44
CA GLU A 671 -148.38 6.38 -32.17
C GLU A 671 -149.86 6.82 -32.00
N GLU A 672 -150.15 7.28 -30.77
CA GLU A 672 -151.33 8.05 -30.34
C GLU A 672 -152.73 7.37 -30.34
N GLY A 673 -153.56 7.79 -29.38
CA GLY A 673 -154.99 7.46 -29.28
C GLY A 673 -155.39 6.72 -28.00
N GLU A 674 -156.32 7.31 -27.22
CA GLU A 674 -157.09 6.57 -26.21
C GLU A 674 -158.17 5.71 -26.90
N GLU A 675 -158.78 4.71 -26.26
CA GLU A 675 -159.98 4.90 -25.42
C GLU A 675 -160.00 3.95 -24.20
N ARG A 676 -160.76 4.32 -23.16
CA ARG A 676 -160.83 3.60 -21.86
C ARG A 676 -162.20 2.92 -21.67
N SER A 677 -162.23 1.82 -20.89
CA SER A 677 -163.48 1.20 -20.43
C SER A 677 -163.62 1.23 -18.90
N GLN A 678 -164.83 1.53 -18.42
CA GLN A 678 -165.08 2.04 -17.07
C GLN A 678 -165.38 0.96 -16.01
N ALA A 679 -165.47 -0.30 -16.40
CA ALA A 679 -165.94 -1.39 -15.53
C ALA A 679 -164.97 -1.80 -14.40
N TYR A 680 -163.65 -1.69 -14.62
CA TYR A 680 -162.64 -2.31 -13.75
C TYR A 680 -162.61 -1.74 -12.32
N TYR A 681 -162.76 -0.42 -12.16
CA TYR A 681 -162.63 0.25 -10.86
C TYR A 681 -163.91 0.19 -10.00
N VAL A 682 -165.07 -0.11 -10.59
CA VAL A 682 -166.35 -0.21 -9.86
C VAL A 682 -166.45 -1.54 -9.10
N ILE A 683 -165.95 -2.63 -9.69
CA ILE A 683 -166.05 -3.99 -9.12
C ILE A 683 -165.23 -4.11 -7.82
N LYS A 684 -164.02 -3.53 -7.79
CA LYS A 684 -163.14 -3.63 -6.61
C LYS A 684 -163.66 -2.87 -5.38
N ALA A 685 -164.38 -1.76 -5.58
CA ALA A 685 -164.93 -0.95 -4.48
C ALA A 685 -166.21 -1.54 -3.85
N ALA A 686 -166.80 -2.58 -4.44
CA ALA A 686 -168.01 -3.22 -3.93
C ALA A 686 -167.70 -4.35 -2.92
N GLN A 687 -166.63 -5.12 -3.13
CA GLN A 687 -166.32 -6.31 -2.34
C GLN A 687 -165.90 -5.96 -0.89
N ASP A 688 -165.08 -4.94 -0.73
CA ASP A 688 -164.59 -4.47 0.58
C ASP A 688 -165.72 -3.92 1.49
N ARG A 689 -166.91 -3.69 0.94
CA ARG A 689 -168.06 -3.09 1.66
C ARG A 689 -169.06 -4.11 2.21
N GLU A 690 -169.03 -5.36 1.74
CA GLU A 690 -169.94 -6.42 2.20
C GLU A 690 -169.37 -7.21 3.39
N GLN A 691 -168.05 -7.26 3.56
CA GLN A 691 -167.41 -7.97 4.67
C GLN A 691 -167.64 -7.26 6.02
N LEU A 692 -167.42 -5.94 6.08
CA LEU A 692 -167.58 -5.13 7.29
C LEU A 692 -169.00 -5.08 7.86
N GLN A 693 -170.02 -5.51 7.11
CA GLN A 693 -171.41 -5.54 7.59
C GLN A 693 -171.79 -6.88 8.25
N ARG A 694 -171.09 -7.99 7.96
CA ARG A 694 -171.39 -9.30 8.58
C ARG A 694 -170.87 -9.45 10.01
N GLU A 695 -169.93 -8.61 10.43
CA GLU A 695 -169.33 -8.68 11.78
C GLU A 695 -170.16 -7.90 12.84
N GLY A 696 -171.01 -6.96 12.43
CA GLY A 696 -171.87 -6.18 13.33
C GLY A 696 -173.01 -7.00 13.95
N ASP A 697 -173.77 -7.72 13.12
CA ASP A 697 -174.97 -8.47 13.54
C ASP A 697 -174.67 -9.56 14.60
N ALA A 698 -173.42 -10.02 14.68
CA ALA A 698 -172.96 -11.02 15.64
C ALA A 698 -172.81 -10.51 17.09
N LEU A 699 -172.74 -9.19 17.31
CA LEU A 699 -172.55 -8.59 18.63
C LEU A 699 -173.87 -8.28 19.34
N ASP A 700 -174.86 -7.73 18.62
CA ASP A 700 -176.17 -7.38 19.18
C ASP A 700 -176.94 -8.59 19.77
N ALA A 701 -176.68 -9.79 19.24
CA ALA A 701 -177.26 -11.04 19.75
C ALA A 701 -176.85 -11.34 21.21
N LYS A 702 -175.64 -10.94 21.63
CA LYS A 702 -175.11 -11.22 22.98
C LYS A 702 -175.65 -10.27 24.06
N ILE A 703 -176.12 -9.09 23.68
CA ILE A 703 -176.59 -8.07 24.63
C ILE A 703 -177.96 -8.43 25.22
N ARG A 704 -178.81 -9.14 24.46
CA ARG A 704 -180.20 -9.47 24.85
C ARG A 704 -180.35 -10.65 25.81
N THR A 705 -179.28 -11.41 26.08
CA THR A 705 -179.30 -12.52 27.05
C THR A 705 -179.01 -12.04 28.47
N SER A 706 -177.99 -11.20 28.66
CA SER A 706 -177.57 -10.70 29.98
C SER A 706 -178.64 -9.88 30.71
N GLU A 707 -179.47 -9.13 30.00
CA GLU A 707 -180.53 -8.30 30.60
C GLU A 707 -181.62 -9.08 31.35
N LYS A 708 -181.76 -10.39 31.10
CA LYS A 708 -182.75 -11.25 31.76
C LYS A 708 -182.23 -11.86 33.06
N GLU A 709 -180.93 -12.12 33.13
CA GLU A 709 -180.30 -12.82 34.27
C GLU A 709 -180.26 -11.91 35.51
N VAL A 710 -180.03 -10.61 35.32
CA VAL A 710 -179.96 -9.60 36.40
C VAL A 710 -181.18 -9.62 37.33
N ARG A 711 -182.40 -9.70 36.78
CA ARG A 711 -183.65 -9.57 37.57
C ARG A 711 -183.97 -10.80 38.43
N ALA A 712 -183.37 -11.96 38.14
CA ALA A 712 -183.54 -13.15 38.97
C ALA A 712 -182.66 -13.11 40.24
N LEU A 713 -181.55 -12.37 40.19
CA LEU A 713 -180.56 -12.31 41.27
C LEU A 713 -180.98 -11.38 42.42
N GLU A 714 -181.69 -10.28 42.14
CA GLU A 714 -182.13 -9.33 43.18
C GLU A 714 -183.05 -9.98 44.23
N ALA A 715 -183.95 -10.88 43.80
CA ALA A 715 -184.94 -11.52 44.66
C ALA A 715 -184.34 -12.56 45.64
N THR A 716 -183.24 -13.22 45.26
CA THR A 716 -182.53 -14.17 46.14
C THR A 716 -181.57 -13.45 47.09
N LEU A 717 -180.93 -12.37 46.62
CA LEU A 717 -179.96 -11.57 47.38
C LEU A 717 -180.57 -11.02 48.69
N MET A 718 -181.83 -10.58 48.67
CA MET A 718 -182.48 -10.01 49.86
C MET A 718 -182.56 -11.02 51.03
N LYS A 719 -183.01 -12.26 50.78
CA LYS A 719 -183.07 -13.33 51.82
C LYS A 719 -181.69 -13.86 52.22
N LEU A 720 -180.69 -13.72 51.34
CA LEU A 720 -179.30 -14.06 51.64
C LEU A 720 -178.65 -13.05 52.60
N ASN A 721 -179.09 -11.78 52.56
CA ASN A 721 -178.47 -10.68 53.29
C ASN A 721 -178.70 -10.79 54.81
N ASP A 722 -179.92 -11.10 55.23
CA ASP A 722 -180.29 -11.20 56.66
C ASP A 722 -179.49 -12.27 57.40
N LYS A 723 -179.23 -13.43 56.76
CA LYS A 723 -178.33 -14.45 57.32
C LYS A 723 -176.85 -14.13 57.16
N ASN A 724 -176.46 -13.37 56.12
CA ASN A 724 -175.08 -12.86 55.99
C ASN A 724 -174.69 -11.95 57.16
N ILE A 725 -175.62 -11.17 57.73
CA ILE A 725 -175.33 -10.27 58.86
C ILE A 725 -174.86 -11.07 60.09
N LEU A 726 -175.53 -12.19 60.41
CA LEU A 726 -175.13 -13.10 61.50
C LEU A 726 -173.84 -13.88 61.22
N PHE A 727 -173.50 -14.11 59.95
CA PHE A 727 -172.22 -14.76 59.60
C PHE A 727 -171.05 -13.76 59.68
N ARG A 728 -171.28 -12.50 59.26
CA ARG A 728 -170.27 -11.42 59.22
C ARG A 728 -169.88 -10.86 60.59
N SER A 729 -170.65 -11.10 61.66
CA SER A 729 -170.25 -10.70 63.02
C SER A 729 -169.09 -11.52 63.57
N ASN A 730 -168.92 -12.76 63.09
CA ASN A 730 -167.98 -13.72 63.66
C ASN A 730 -166.66 -13.83 62.87
N GLN A 731 -166.44 -12.98 61.86
CA GLN A 731 -165.28 -13.02 60.96
C GLN A 731 -164.64 -11.63 60.73
N LYS A 732 -164.02 -11.03 61.76
CA LYS A 732 -163.23 -9.79 61.63
C LYS A 732 -161.99 -9.74 62.55
N PRO A 733 -160.76 -9.88 61.99
CA PRO A 733 -159.50 -9.60 62.69
C PRO A 733 -159.00 -8.16 62.50
N VAL A 734 -157.88 -7.82 63.14
CA VAL A 734 -157.28 -6.46 63.27
C VAL A 734 -156.04 -6.33 62.34
N ALA A 735 -155.46 -5.13 62.22
CA ALA A 735 -154.29 -4.84 61.35
C ALA A 735 -153.16 -4.10 62.09
N ASP A 736 -151.92 -4.59 61.93
CA ASP A 736 -150.78 -4.24 62.79
C ASP A 736 -149.68 -3.37 62.14
N GLN A 737 -148.85 -2.77 63.00
CA GLN A 737 -148.05 -1.57 62.70
C GLN A 737 -146.60 -1.84 62.22
N GLU A 738 -146.13 -3.08 62.23
CA GLU A 738 -144.68 -3.38 62.23
C GLU A 738 -143.95 -3.01 60.93
N ARG A 739 -144.62 -3.12 59.78
CA ARG A 739 -144.03 -2.88 58.44
C ARG A 739 -143.43 -1.48 58.25
N LEU A 740 -143.78 -0.50 59.10
CA LEU A 740 -143.23 0.86 59.03
C LEU A 740 -141.80 0.97 59.58
N LYS A 741 -141.40 0.14 60.54
CA LYS A 741 -140.07 0.24 61.19
C LYS A 741 -138.92 -0.16 60.24
N VAL A 742 -139.10 -1.28 59.52
CA VAL A 742 -138.11 -1.82 58.57
C VAL A 742 -137.74 -0.81 57.46
N ARG A 743 -138.73 -0.03 56.98
CA ARG A 743 -138.55 0.96 55.93
C ARG A 743 -137.64 2.14 56.33
N ALA A 744 -137.45 2.40 57.62
CA ALA A 744 -136.57 3.48 58.10
C ALA A 744 -135.09 3.09 57.98
N GLN A 745 -134.72 1.90 58.47
CA GLN A 745 -133.33 1.43 58.54
C GLN A 745 -132.66 1.33 57.16
N LEU A 746 -133.41 0.93 56.12
CA LEU A 746 -132.92 0.83 54.74
C LEU A 746 -132.52 2.18 54.11
N ARG A 747 -133.09 3.30 54.56
CA ARG A 747 -132.66 4.64 54.09
C ARG A 747 -131.30 5.05 54.66
N GLU A 748 -131.11 4.81 55.95
CA GLU A 748 -129.89 5.18 56.68
C GLU A 748 -128.63 4.42 56.20
N GLN A 749 -128.81 3.27 55.55
CA GLN A 749 -127.75 2.52 54.87
C GLN A 749 -127.41 3.13 53.50
N LEU A 750 -128.42 3.62 52.77
CA LEU A 750 -128.28 4.20 51.43
C LEU A 750 -127.55 5.55 51.45
N ASP A 751 -127.86 6.43 52.41
CA ASP A 751 -127.17 7.71 52.56
C ASP A 751 -125.67 7.51 52.88
N ARG A 752 -125.34 6.55 53.76
CA ARG A 752 -123.96 6.13 54.05
C ARG A 752 -123.22 5.52 52.85
N ALA A 753 -123.91 5.10 51.79
CA ALA A 753 -123.27 4.67 50.55
C ALA A 753 -122.96 5.88 49.64
N TYR A 754 -123.90 6.82 49.52
CA TYR A 754 -123.73 8.04 48.73
C TYR A 754 -122.57 8.92 49.19
N ASP A 755 -122.37 9.10 50.50
CA ASP A 755 -121.26 9.94 50.98
C ASP A 755 -119.89 9.28 50.79
N ARG A 756 -119.79 7.94 50.88
CA ARG A 756 -118.57 7.20 50.50
C ARG A 756 -118.29 7.30 48.99
N MET A 757 -119.32 7.29 48.15
CA MET A 757 -119.19 7.54 46.71
C MET A 757 -118.71 8.97 46.40
N LYS A 758 -119.20 9.99 47.12
CA LYS A 758 -118.71 11.37 47.01
C LYS A 758 -117.23 11.47 47.40
N PHE A 759 -116.84 10.86 48.52
CA PHE A 759 -115.45 10.89 49.01
C PHE A 759 -114.47 10.27 48.00
N LYS A 760 -114.80 9.09 47.46
CA LYS A 760 -113.99 8.45 46.42
C LYS A 760 -113.90 9.29 45.13
N ARG A 761 -114.97 10.00 44.76
CA ARG A 761 -114.96 10.97 43.64
C ARG A 761 -114.17 12.26 43.93
N SER A 762 -113.92 12.63 45.18
CA SER A 762 -112.96 13.71 45.50
C SER A 762 -111.51 13.22 45.46
N GLU A 763 -111.21 12.02 46.00
CA GLU A 763 -109.88 11.42 45.87
C GLU A 763 -109.50 11.20 44.40
N GLU A 764 -110.42 10.68 43.58
CA GLU A 764 -110.23 10.48 42.13
C GLU A 764 -109.85 11.78 41.40
N ARG A 765 -110.50 12.91 41.73
CA ARG A 765 -110.17 14.23 41.17
C ARG A 765 -108.85 14.80 41.67
N GLN A 766 -108.49 14.54 42.93
CA GLN A 766 -107.20 14.94 43.46
C GLN A 766 -106.08 14.17 42.76
N LEU A 767 -106.20 12.85 42.63
CA LEU A 767 -105.25 12.02 41.90
C LEU A 767 -105.17 12.38 40.40
N GLN A 768 -106.28 12.77 39.76
CA GLN A 768 -106.26 13.30 38.40
C GLN A 768 -105.49 14.63 38.30
N ALA A 769 -105.73 15.58 39.22
CA ALA A 769 -105.01 16.85 39.26
C ALA A 769 -103.51 16.68 39.59
N ASP A 770 -103.17 15.75 40.48
CA ASP A 770 -101.78 15.39 40.80
C ASP A 770 -101.08 14.76 39.59
N LEU A 771 -101.78 13.88 38.85
CA LEU A 771 -101.27 13.30 37.60
C LEU A 771 -101.08 14.36 36.51
N GLU A 772 -102.01 15.32 36.35
CA GLU A 772 -101.84 16.45 35.44
C GLU A 772 -100.65 17.34 35.84
N GLN A 773 -100.46 17.61 37.13
CA GLN A 773 -99.30 18.35 37.64
C GLN A 773 -97.98 17.59 37.44
N ILE A 774 -97.98 16.25 37.59
CA ILE A 774 -96.80 15.41 37.33
C ILE A 774 -96.48 15.37 35.83
N HIS A 775 -97.46 15.25 34.94
CA HIS A 775 -97.23 15.34 33.50
C HIS A 775 -96.71 16.73 33.07
N ALA A 776 -97.23 17.81 33.66
CA ALA A 776 -96.71 19.16 33.42
C ALA A 776 -95.26 19.31 33.93
N ARG A 777 -94.92 18.72 35.08
CA ARG A 777 -93.53 18.69 35.58
C ARG A 777 -92.61 17.85 34.69
N LEU A 778 -93.05 16.70 34.19
CA LEU A 778 -92.29 15.88 33.24
C LEU A 778 -92.04 16.63 31.93
N GLY A 779 -93.08 17.26 31.35
CA GLY A 779 -92.94 18.06 30.13
C GLY A 779 -91.97 19.25 30.30
N ASN A 780 -91.95 19.87 31.48
CA ASN A 780 -90.96 20.92 31.80
C ASN A 780 -89.55 20.34 31.95
N LEU A 781 -89.39 19.21 32.66
CA LEU A 781 -88.10 18.54 32.84
C LEU A 781 -87.51 18.01 31.51
N ASP A 782 -88.36 17.54 30.58
CA ASP A 782 -87.91 17.18 29.24
C ASP A 782 -87.51 18.41 28.41
N GLN A 783 -88.20 19.54 28.52
CA GLN A 783 -87.78 20.80 27.90
C GLN A 783 -86.46 21.33 28.50
N GLU A 784 -86.29 21.23 29.83
CA GLU A 784 -85.01 21.56 30.50
C GLU A 784 -83.90 20.61 30.05
N ARG A 785 -84.19 19.32 29.89
CA ARG A 785 -83.24 18.30 29.38
C ARG A 785 -82.87 18.53 27.93
N GLU A 786 -83.80 18.94 27.07
CA GLU A 786 -83.51 19.34 25.68
C GLU A 786 -82.69 20.63 25.64
N ALA A 787 -83.01 21.63 26.47
CA ALA A 787 -82.25 22.87 26.58
C ALA A 787 -80.81 22.63 27.06
N ILE A 788 -80.62 21.81 28.11
CA ILE A 788 -79.30 21.38 28.60
C ILE A 788 -78.58 20.53 27.55
N GLY A 789 -79.30 19.67 26.80
CA GLY A 789 -78.76 18.92 25.66
C GLY A 789 -78.20 19.85 24.57
N GLY A 790 -78.97 20.87 24.18
CA GLY A 790 -78.54 21.90 23.23
C GLY A 790 -77.35 22.73 23.75
N GLN A 791 -77.33 23.07 25.04
CA GLN A 791 -76.18 23.73 25.68
C GLN A 791 -74.93 22.83 25.68
N LEU A 792 -75.07 21.54 26.00
CA LEU A 792 -73.97 20.57 25.94
C LEU A 792 -73.46 20.35 24.52
N GLU A 793 -74.32 20.35 23.51
CA GLU A 793 -73.88 20.38 22.11
C GLU A 793 -73.16 21.68 21.74
N GLY A 794 -73.66 22.83 22.19
CA GLY A 794 -73.00 24.13 22.02
C GLY A 794 -71.61 24.13 22.64
N LEU A 795 -71.48 23.67 23.88
CA LEU A 795 -70.20 23.53 24.60
C LEU A 795 -69.27 22.51 23.93
N ARG A 796 -69.77 21.40 23.40
CA ARG A 796 -68.98 20.43 22.61
C ARG A 796 -68.47 21.05 21.30
N LYS A 797 -69.32 21.79 20.57
CA LYS A 797 -68.94 22.49 19.34
C LYS A 797 -67.93 23.61 19.62
N HIS A 798 -68.11 24.36 20.70
CA HIS A 798 -67.15 25.38 21.13
C HIS A 798 -65.82 24.76 21.59
N ARG A 799 -65.84 23.69 22.38
CA ARG A 799 -64.64 22.92 22.76
C ARG A 799 -63.89 22.41 21.53
N ALA A 800 -64.58 21.85 20.55
CA ALA A 800 -63.95 21.38 19.31
C ALA A 800 -63.32 22.53 18.50
N SER A 801 -63.92 23.73 18.51
CA SER A 801 -63.28 24.94 17.97
C SER A 801 -62.02 25.28 18.74
N VAL A 802 -62.09 25.38 20.08
CA VAL A 802 -60.95 25.74 20.94
C VAL A 802 -59.82 24.71 20.86
N GLU A 803 -60.12 23.41 20.71
CA GLU A 803 -59.12 22.37 20.44
C GLU A 803 -58.49 22.54 19.04
N GLY A 804 -59.27 22.94 18.03
CA GLY A 804 -58.76 23.33 16.71
C GLY A 804 -57.85 24.56 16.75
N ASP A 805 -58.30 25.63 17.42
CA ASP A 805 -57.56 26.88 17.63
C ASP A 805 -56.25 26.62 18.41
N LEU A 806 -56.30 25.81 19.47
CA LEU A 806 -55.13 25.37 20.24
C LEU A 806 -54.13 24.62 19.37
N ASN A 807 -54.60 23.70 18.52
CA ASN A 807 -53.74 22.98 17.56
C ASN A 807 -53.11 23.94 16.53
N GLU A 808 -53.86 24.94 16.04
CA GLU A 808 -53.29 25.94 15.13
C GLU A 808 -52.27 26.86 15.83
N GLN A 809 -52.51 27.22 17.11
CA GLN A 809 -51.57 27.97 17.93
C GLN A 809 -50.33 27.16 18.28
N GLN A 810 -50.44 25.86 18.57
CA GLN A 810 -49.27 24.97 18.70
C GLN A 810 -48.49 24.90 17.39
N ALA A 811 -49.16 24.79 16.25
CA ALA A 811 -48.51 24.82 14.93
C ALA A 811 -47.88 26.19 14.61
N LYS A 812 -48.41 27.30 15.14
CA LYS A 812 -47.78 28.64 15.07
C LYS A 812 -46.57 28.73 16.00
N LEU A 813 -46.68 28.25 17.24
CA LEU A 813 -45.60 28.19 18.23
C LEU A 813 -44.41 27.37 17.73
N GLN A 814 -44.63 26.16 17.20
CA GLN A 814 -43.57 25.35 16.61
C GLN A 814 -42.89 26.04 15.41
N ARG A 815 -43.66 26.79 14.60
CA ARG A 815 -43.11 27.60 13.50
C ARG A 815 -42.35 28.84 13.99
N ALA A 816 -42.71 29.40 15.15
CA ALA A 816 -41.98 30.48 15.81
C ALA A 816 -40.68 29.97 16.47
N GLN A 817 -40.76 28.89 17.27
CA GLN A 817 -39.60 28.23 17.90
C GLN A 817 -38.56 27.79 16.87
N ARG A 818 -38.97 27.21 15.73
CA ARG A 818 -38.05 26.86 14.63
C ARG A 818 -37.43 28.07 13.92
N LYS A 819 -38.01 29.28 14.04
CA LYS A 819 -37.37 30.53 13.60
C LYS A 819 -36.47 31.11 14.67
N GLU A 820 -36.88 31.07 15.94
CA GLU A 820 -36.08 31.48 17.09
C GLU A 820 -34.78 30.67 17.16
N GLN A 821 -34.87 29.33 17.06
CA GLN A 821 -33.70 28.44 17.01
C GLN A 821 -32.75 28.79 15.87
N LYS A 822 -33.28 29.12 14.68
CA LYS A 822 -32.44 29.56 13.55
C LYS A 822 -31.76 30.89 13.84
N LEU A 823 -32.50 31.90 14.30
CA LEU A 823 -31.96 33.21 14.65
C LEU A 823 -30.93 33.14 15.79
N ARG A 824 -31.13 32.25 16.78
CA ARG A 824 -30.13 31.89 17.80
C ARG A 824 -28.86 31.31 17.19
N THR A 825 -28.97 30.28 16.32
CA THR A 825 -27.79 29.72 15.64
C THR A 825 -27.10 30.71 14.69
N GLU A 826 -27.85 31.62 14.06
CA GLU A 826 -27.31 32.69 13.21
C GLU A 826 -26.55 33.71 14.06
N LEU A 827 -27.13 34.17 15.18
CA LEU A 827 -26.51 35.09 16.14
C LEU A 827 -25.23 34.51 16.78
N ARG A 828 -25.26 33.26 17.24
CA ARG A 828 -24.08 32.55 17.77
C ARG A 828 -22.95 32.48 16.75
N ARG A 829 -23.28 32.23 15.48
CA ARG A 829 -22.32 32.17 14.37
C ARG A 829 -21.74 33.54 13.98
N GLU A 830 -22.48 34.62 14.19
CA GLU A 830 -21.98 35.99 13.97
C GLU A 830 -21.12 36.51 15.13
N ILE A 831 -21.44 36.11 16.37
CA ILE A 831 -20.66 36.47 17.57
C ILE A 831 -19.43 35.55 17.76
N GLY A 832 -19.45 34.33 17.19
CA GLY A 832 -18.35 33.36 17.26
C GLY A 832 -18.37 32.48 18.52
N ALA A 833 -19.53 32.30 19.13
CA ALA A 833 -19.72 31.47 20.33
C ALA A 833 -19.85 29.97 19.98
N ALA A 834 -19.54 29.09 20.93
CA ALA A 834 -19.71 27.63 20.79
C ALA A 834 -21.18 27.20 20.95
N ASP A 835 -21.56 26.07 20.35
CA ASP A 835 -22.96 25.60 20.31
C ASP A 835 -23.58 25.27 21.68
N ASP A 836 -22.77 25.07 22.73
CA ASP A 836 -23.25 24.81 24.10
C ASP A 836 -23.33 26.08 24.99
N GLU A 837 -22.77 27.21 24.56
CA GLU A 837 -22.77 28.46 25.34
C GLU A 837 -23.94 29.37 24.95
N GLN A 838 -24.58 30.01 25.94
CA GLN A 838 -25.62 31.02 25.73
C GLN A 838 -24.99 32.41 25.71
N THR A 839 -25.24 33.19 24.66
CA THR A 839 -24.77 34.59 24.60
C THR A 839 -25.58 35.47 25.58
N LEU A 840 -25.05 36.63 25.93
CA LEU A 840 -25.74 37.55 26.85
C LEU A 840 -27.07 38.04 26.27
N GLU A 841 -27.15 38.25 24.96
CA GLU A 841 -28.37 38.61 24.25
C GLU A 841 -29.40 37.47 24.31
N GLU A 842 -28.99 36.21 24.14
CA GLU A 842 -29.89 35.05 24.28
C GLU A 842 -30.45 34.92 25.70
N LEU A 843 -29.62 35.20 26.70
CA LEU A 843 -30.01 35.24 28.10
C LEU A 843 -31.02 36.35 28.36
N ASP A 844 -30.78 37.57 27.86
CA ASP A 844 -31.69 38.70 28.06
C ASP A 844 -33.00 38.54 27.25
N PHE A 845 -32.96 37.94 26.05
CA PHE A 845 -34.15 37.51 25.32
C PHE A 845 -34.93 36.43 26.08
N SER A 846 -34.26 35.49 26.75
CA SER A 846 -34.94 34.50 27.60
C SER A 846 -35.57 35.15 28.85
N LEU A 847 -34.92 36.18 29.41
CA LEU A 847 -35.44 36.96 30.53
C LEU A 847 -36.62 37.86 30.13
N ALA A 848 -36.61 38.41 28.93
CA ALA A 848 -37.75 39.10 28.34
C ALA A 848 -38.92 38.13 28.07
N ALA A 849 -38.66 37.01 27.41
CA ALA A 849 -39.67 35.99 27.11
C ALA A 849 -40.30 35.41 28.38
N THR A 850 -39.52 35.09 29.42
CA THR A 850 -40.07 34.62 30.70
C THR A 850 -40.85 35.70 31.45
N ARG A 851 -40.44 36.97 31.39
CA ARG A 851 -41.22 38.10 31.93
C ARG A 851 -42.56 38.29 31.21
N ASP A 852 -42.58 38.18 29.89
CA ASP A 852 -43.80 38.35 29.11
C ASP A 852 -44.71 37.10 29.18
N ILE A 853 -44.16 35.89 29.26
CA ILE A 853 -44.92 34.67 29.62
C ILE A 853 -45.56 34.85 31.00
N ASN A 854 -44.81 35.30 32.01
CA ASN A 854 -45.37 35.54 33.35
C ASN A 854 -46.47 36.62 33.34
N ARG A 855 -46.32 37.71 32.57
CA ARG A 855 -47.40 38.69 32.35
C ARG A 855 -48.62 38.07 31.70
N MET A 856 -48.43 37.25 30.67
CA MET A 856 -49.53 36.61 29.94
C MET A 856 -50.29 35.64 30.86
N VAL A 857 -49.58 34.77 31.60
CA VAL A 857 -50.15 33.86 32.60
C VAL A 857 -50.90 34.62 33.70
N LEU A 858 -50.35 35.71 34.22
CA LEU A 858 -51.05 36.56 35.21
C LEU A 858 -52.30 37.25 34.61
N SER A 859 -52.30 37.56 33.30
CA SER A 859 -53.47 38.13 32.63
C SER A 859 -54.57 37.10 32.33
N GLU A 860 -54.21 35.86 32.00
CA GLU A 860 -55.15 34.75 31.84
C GLU A 860 -55.74 34.32 33.19
N LEU A 861 -54.90 34.19 34.22
CA LEU A 861 -55.37 33.96 35.60
C LEU A 861 -56.32 35.07 36.08
N ARG A 862 -56.09 36.33 35.68
CA ARG A 862 -57.02 37.44 35.95
C ARG A 862 -58.36 37.29 35.19
N GLN A 863 -58.37 36.82 33.94
CA GLN A 863 -59.62 36.55 33.22
C GLN A 863 -60.41 35.41 33.88
N VAL A 864 -59.75 34.29 34.20
CA VAL A 864 -60.38 33.15 34.88
C VAL A 864 -60.91 33.53 36.27
N ALA A 865 -60.15 34.29 37.05
CA ALA A 865 -60.58 34.82 38.35
C ALA A 865 -61.71 35.86 38.27
N ALA A 866 -61.92 36.48 37.09
CA ALA A 866 -63.06 37.36 36.84
C ALA A 866 -64.33 36.59 36.42
N THR A 867 -64.19 35.38 35.86
CA THR A 867 -65.34 34.50 35.56
C THR A 867 -65.74 33.60 36.72
N GLU A 868 -64.78 33.15 37.55
CA GLU A 868 -65.07 32.41 38.80
C GLU A 868 -64.43 33.09 40.03
N PRO A 869 -65.21 33.72 40.92
CA PRO A 869 -64.69 34.40 42.12
C PRO A 869 -64.10 33.43 43.16
N ALA A 870 -64.42 32.13 43.09
CA ALA A 870 -63.81 31.10 43.94
C ALA A 870 -62.31 30.92 43.63
N VAL A 871 -61.91 31.04 42.36
CA VAL A 871 -60.50 30.95 41.92
C VAL A 871 -59.71 32.15 42.45
N ALA A 872 -60.31 33.34 42.48
CA ALA A 872 -59.69 34.53 43.07
C ALA A 872 -59.33 34.32 44.55
N GLN A 873 -60.27 33.79 45.35
CA GLN A 873 -60.06 33.52 46.77
C GLN A 873 -59.00 32.43 47.02
N ALA A 874 -58.94 31.40 46.18
CA ALA A 874 -57.92 30.36 46.26
C ALA A 874 -56.50 30.90 45.95
N LEU A 875 -56.37 31.81 44.99
CA LEU A 875 -55.08 32.42 44.64
C LEU A 875 -54.57 33.37 45.74
N GLU A 876 -55.45 34.14 46.38
CA GLU A 876 -55.08 34.95 47.56
C GLU A 876 -54.66 34.07 48.75
N ALA A 877 -55.34 32.94 48.99
CA ALA A 877 -55.01 32.02 50.08
C ALA A 877 -53.63 31.36 49.94
N VAL A 878 -53.10 31.24 48.71
CA VAL A 878 -51.74 30.75 48.42
C VAL A 878 -50.71 31.90 48.30
N GLY A 879 -51.13 33.15 48.52
CA GLY A 879 -50.26 34.32 48.57
C GLY A 879 -49.90 34.93 47.19
N VAL A 880 -50.56 34.48 46.11
CA VAL A 880 -50.28 34.96 44.74
C VAL A 880 -51.08 36.22 44.47
N ARG A 881 -50.50 37.39 44.74
CA ARG A 881 -51.10 38.68 44.38
C ARG A 881 -51.07 38.90 42.86
N LEU A 882 -52.24 38.82 42.24
CA LEU A 882 -52.49 39.23 40.85
C LEU A 882 -52.21 40.74 40.70
N PRO A 883 -51.51 41.21 39.63
CA PRO A 883 -51.27 42.63 39.40
C PRO A 883 -52.59 43.42 39.23
N THR A 884 -52.76 44.48 40.02
CA THR A 884 -54.00 45.25 40.12
C THR A 884 -54.18 46.31 39.03
N ASP A 885 -53.09 46.80 38.43
CA ASP A 885 -53.08 48.08 37.72
C ASP A 885 -52.92 48.01 36.20
N TYR A 886 -53.28 49.11 35.54
CA TYR A 886 -53.61 49.17 34.11
C TYR A 886 -52.40 49.43 33.20
N SER A 887 -52.19 48.56 32.20
CA SER A 887 -51.61 48.96 30.91
C SER A 887 -52.01 48.01 29.78
N ASN A 888 -52.84 48.47 28.83
CA ASN A 888 -53.10 47.74 27.58
C ASN A 888 -51.99 48.02 26.55
N PRO A 889 -51.42 46.97 25.94
CA PRO A 889 -50.95 47.09 24.55
C PRO A 889 -51.25 45.82 23.70
N PRO A 890 -51.27 45.92 22.37
CA PRO A 890 -52.19 46.74 21.60
C PRO A 890 -53.14 45.86 20.76
N SER A 891 -54.36 46.33 20.52
CA SER A 891 -55.31 45.67 19.63
C SER A 891 -54.78 45.57 18.19
N ARG A 892 -54.60 44.35 17.66
CA ARG A 892 -54.39 44.13 16.22
C ARG A 892 -55.67 43.59 15.58
N ALA A 893 -56.07 44.20 14.46
CA ALA A 893 -57.41 44.05 13.90
C ALA A 893 -57.55 42.95 12.82
N GLY A 894 -58.79 42.54 12.59
CA GLY A 894 -59.24 41.72 11.45
C GLY A 894 -60.19 40.60 11.87
N SER A 895 -61.32 40.32 11.20
CA SER A 895 -61.95 41.01 10.06
C SER A 895 -63.46 40.76 10.05
N ALA A 896 -64.23 41.56 9.32
CA ALA A 896 -65.69 41.49 9.26
C ALA A 896 -66.23 40.48 8.20
N ALA A 897 -67.56 40.34 8.19
CA ALA A 897 -68.42 39.59 7.24
C ALA A 897 -68.44 38.05 7.43
N SER A 898 -69.59 37.40 7.63
CA SER A 898 -70.84 37.60 6.88
C SER A 898 -72.05 36.90 7.53
N SER A 899 -73.26 37.45 7.35
CA SER A 899 -74.52 36.81 7.74
C SER A 899 -75.67 37.31 6.86
N ARG A 900 -76.05 36.56 5.81
CA ARG A 900 -77.07 37.00 4.86
C ARG A 900 -77.82 35.84 4.15
N SER A 901 -78.83 35.29 4.82
CA SER A 901 -79.95 34.57 4.22
C SER A 901 -81.19 34.74 5.12
N SER A 902 -82.03 35.75 4.88
CA SER A 902 -83.12 35.74 3.91
C SER A 902 -84.32 34.88 4.34
N GLN A 903 -85.14 35.42 5.25
CA GLN A 903 -86.56 35.05 5.30
C GLN A 903 -87.24 35.47 3.98
N ARG A 904 -88.13 34.63 3.47
CA ARG A 904 -89.15 35.02 2.48
C ARG A 904 -90.51 34.55 2.99
N SER A 905 -91.45 35.48 3.09
CA SER A 905 -92.83 35.21 3.50
C SER A 905 -93.71 34.87 2.29
N GLU A 906 -94.67 33.96 2.48
CA GLU A 906 -96.00 34.13 1.90
C GLU A 906 -97.05 33.31 2.67
N ARG A 907 -98.28 33.84 2.74
CA ARG A 907 -99.50 33.07 3.08
C ARG A 907 -100.06 32.50 1.75
N SER A 908 -101.07 31.64 1.66
CA SER A 908 -102.21 31.39 2.55
C SER A 908 -102.93 30.06 2.24
N ASP A 909 -103.73 29.62 3.21
CA ASP A 909 -105.02 28.92 3.04
C ASP A 909 -105.13 27.46 2.56
N ARG A 910 -105.85 26.71 3.42
CA ARG A 910 -106.93 25.72 3.15
C ARG A 910 -106.62 24.24 2.87
N SER A 911 -107.03 23.45 3.87
CA SER A 911 -107.81 22.21 3.79
C SER A 911 -107.24 21.00 3.03
N GLY A 912 -106.62 20.11 3.78
CA GLY A 912 -107.30 18.87 4.20
C GLY A 912 -107.56 17.79 3.15
N ARG A 913 -106.70 16.77 3.17
CA ARG A 913 -107.16 15.43 3.58
C ARG A 913 -106.07 14.68 4.33
#